data_AF-A0A2P7AQJ5-F1
#
_entry.id   AF-A0A2P7AQJ5-F1
#
_cell.length_a   1.000
_cell.length_b   1.000
_cell.length_c   1.000
_cell.angle_alpha   90.00
_cell.angle_beta   90.00
_cell.angle_gamma   90.00
#
_symmetry.space_group_name_H-M   'P 1'
#
loop_
_entity.id
_entity.type
_entity.pdbx_description
1 polymer ?
#
loop_
_entity_poly.entity_id
_entity_poly.type
_entity_poly.pdbx_seq_one_letter_code
_entity_poly.pdbx_strand_id
1 'polypeptide(L)'
;MPDQSKFAWLSTQSVLVDGLSDDALGLADFLKQTARKVSVLASDQHQQEPSRIAKLVTAGVTLIERGETKEPDFGDAKTMFVDLFTSPRSALIEEARKRNLTLSSLAEVIVKSQPNKTIGVTGSAGKTTTTYLISAVLRAGGLSARASTDDRFTPSGPGHAILASLPSLDDDTWRVVELTSHHLEYVSTTPHIAVVTNLFADHQDWHGSFDAYCDAKMRLLSFQGADDVAVLNYDNEVVRTRFAPIVKGRTVYFSMTDVPEADVFVSNGSIMARSGEGTSEVCAVSDLSMPRHHIPNALAATAAGIAAGVRLKSIAIALRGFKGLPQRGLVVGHVGSVAIHDDTIALSPKKALLGLEAFAFDDVIVVSGGALIAPGGEQCVSSDLEKADVQLYCAALGRKAKAVVLYGDGGRVIQEMLRNERQTQLLVDVAHDFEAALAKAVSHAAPIGKVLVAPLFYNLPSHLKQIIERAIQPGLKPVHHSTKPSNEIMMTVQDKPALATEAAPSVIYRSADWYDQLYPQALEWAQQSLEIVKTHADGQLEKVLDIGCGTGRALELFQGSGASAWGVDILPTMVAASQARCPDANVSLGDMRSLALDETFDAVISLGSVFAHALTDADVEATLGTIARLTRPGGLLVIHVLNGAAVLAGAVKPEDLSVGARADDGVYLGEATGTINRRNSRLVLKRIWRRDGKPVSEEQVEIRLMMPIEFQGWLDRAGFDVLAIADNAALEETNLDGQRLWVVARRRSSQR
;
A
#
# COMPACT_ATOMS: atom_id res chain seq x y z
N MET A 1 -29.73 24.10 19.94
CA MET A 1 -29.80 22.75 20.52
C MET A 1 -29.96 21.77 19.38
N PRO A 2 -29.40 20.56 19.46
CA PRO A 2 -29.67 19.51 18.50
C PRO A 2 -31.15 19.35 18.19
N ASP A 3 -31.50 19.10 16.94
CA ASP A 3 -32.87 18.75 16.58
C ASP A 3 -33.20 17.35 17.12
N GLN A 4 -33.79 17.31 18.32
CA GLN A 4 -34.21 16.07 18.97
C GLN A 4 -35.40 15.40 18.26
N SER A 5 -36.07 16.07 17.31
CA SER A 5 -37.21 15.50 16.58
C SER A 5 -36.82 14.24 15.79
N LYS A 6 -35.57 14.17 15.31
CA LYS A 6 -34.97 13.02 14.61
C LYS A 6 -34.97 11.72 15.42
N PHE A 7 -35.06 11.82 16.75
CA PHE A 7 -35.04 10.70 17.69
C PHE A 7 -36.37 10.58 18.47
N ALA A 8 -37.43 11.25 18.03
CA ALA A 8 -38.73 11.21 18.71
C ALA A 8 -39.27 9.80 18.93
N TRP A 9 -38.95 8.86 18.02
CA TRP A 9 -39.34 7.45 18.12
C TRP A 9 -38.71 6.70 19.32
N LEU A 10 -37.62 7.24 19.90
CA LEU A 10 -36.96 6.70 21.11
C LEU A 10 -37.45 7.36 22.40
N SER A 11 -37.93 8.61 22.33
CA SER A 11 -38.23 9.46 23.50
C SER A 11 -39.19 8.87 24.53
N THR A 12 -40.08 7.98 24.10
CA THR A 12 -41.07 7.33 24.96
C THR A 12 -40.67 5.91 25.38
N GLN A 13 -39.57 5.37 24.84
CA GLN A 13 -39.21 3.97 25.00
C GLN A 13 -38.28 3.74 26.20
N SER A 14 -38.55 2.66 26.95
CA SER A 14 -37.53 2.00 27.77
C SER A 14 -36.75 1.04 26.86
N VAL A 15 -35.42 1.19 26.83
CA VAL A 15 -34.54 0.45 25.92
C VAL A 15 -33.48 -0.32 26.72
N LEU A 16 -33.11 -1.49 26.20
CA LEU A 16 -32.03 -2.32 26.71
C LEU A 16 -30.90 -2.33 25.68
N VAL A 17 -29.65 -2.15 26.11
CA VAL A 17 -28.47 -2.36 25.29
C VAL A 17 -27.79 -3.64 25.77
N ASP A 18 -27.56 -4.57 24.85
CA ASP A 18 -26.84 -5.81 25.12
C ASP A 18 -25.33 -5.54 25.10
N GLY A 19 -24.59 -6.13 26.04
CA GLY A 19 -23.14 -6.13 26.04
C GLY A 19 -22.47 -4.89 26.62
N LEU A 20 -21.14 -4.98 26.72
CA LEU A 20 -20.24 -3.95 27.24
C LEU A 20 -19.15 -3.57 26.23
N SER A 21 -19.35 -3.87 24.94
CA SER A 21 -18.42 -3.43 23.91
C SER A 21 -18.34 -1.90 23.84
N ASP A 22 -17.28 -1.38 23.21
CA ASP A 22 -17.14 0.06 22.97
C ASP A 22 -18.39 0.65 22.29
N ASP A 23 -18.96 -0.10 21.36
CA ASP A 23 -20.13 0.30 20.59
C ASP A 23 -21.42 0.24 21.41
N ALA A 24 -21.59 -0.81 22.22
CA ALA A 24 -22.69 -0.91 23.17
C ALA A 24 -22.66 0.23 24.20
N LEU A 25 -21.51 0.50 24.81
CA LEU A 25 -21.35 1.56 25.80
C LEU A 25 -21.54 2.96 25.18
N GLY A 26 -21.01 3.19 23.98
CA GLY A 26 -21.23 4.43 23.25
C GLY A 26 -22.69 4.64 22.84
N LEU A 27 -23.39 3.56 22.46
CA LEU A 27 -24.82 3.59 22.18
C LEU A 27 -25.64 3.87 23.44
N ALA A 28 -25.33 3.25 24.57
CA ALA A 28 -25.98 3.54 25.84
C ALA A 28 -25.80 5.00 26.26
N ASP A 29 -24.60 5.56 26.09
CA ASP A 29 -24.31 6.97 26.37
C ASP A 29 -25.08 7.95 25.48
N PHE A 30 -25.32 7.57 24.22
CA PHE A 30 -26.17 8.32 23.31
C PHE A 30 -27.64 8.21 23.69
N LEU A 31 -28.13 6.97 23.89
CA LEU A 31 -29.54 6.69 24.15
C LEU A 31 -30.04 7.33 25.45
N LYS A 32 -29.18 7.55 26.46
CA LYS A 32 -29.59 8.23 27.70
C LYS A 32 -30.10 9.65 27.46
N GLN A 33 -29.69 10.27 26.35
CA GLN A 33 -30.08 11.63 25.98
C GLN A 33 -31.37 11.66 25.17
N THR A 34 -31.79 10.51 24.61
CA THR A 34 -32.89 10.42 23.65
C THR A 34 -34.02 9.50 24.05
N ALA A 35 -33.78 8.52 24.93
CA ALA A 35 -34.75 7.52 25.37
C ALA A 35 -35.28 7.82 26.79
N ARG A 36 -36.45 7.28 27.13
CA ARG A 36 -37.06 7.48 28.46
C ARG A 36 -36.22 6.84 29.57
N LYS A 37 -35.72 5.63 29.30
CA LYS A 37 -34.94 4.84 30.24
C LYS A 37 -33.99 3.94 29.46
N VAL A 38 -32.75 3.86 29.92
CA VAL A 38 -31.72 2.99 29.32
C VAL A 38 -31.21 2.03 30.37
N SER A 39 -31.21 0.74 30.00
CA SER A 39 -30.55 -0.32 30.75
C SER A 39 -29.45 -0.94 29.90
N VAL A 40 -28.40 -1.45 30.54
CA VAL A 40 -27.31 -2.21 29.90
C VAL A 40 -27.26 -3.60 30.51
N LEU A 41 -27.29 -4.63 29.67
CA LEU A 41 -27.15 -6.02 30.09
C LEU A 41 -25.65 -6.39 30.10
N ALA A 42 -25.06 -6.43 31.30
CA ALA A 42 -23.66 -6.75 31.50
C ALA A 42 -23.41 -8.26 31.55
N SER A 43 -22.61 -8.79 30.64
CA SER A 43 -22.10 -10.16 30.73
C SER A 43 -20.82 -10.24 31.56
N ASP A 44 -20.65 -11.29 32.36
CA ASP A 44 -19.43 -11.54 33.16
C ASP A 44 -18.14 -11.58 32.33
N GLN A 45 -18.23 -11.96 31.05
CA GLN A 45 -17.07 -12.12 30.16
C GLN A 45 -16.38 -10.80 29.74
N HIS A 46 -16.94 -9.63 30.06
CA HIS A 46 -16.50 -8.33 29.51
C HIS A 46 -16.21 -7.24 30.57
N GLN A 47 -15.81 -7.60 31.80
CA GLN A 47 -15.43 -6.63 32.85
C GLN A 47 -14.07 -5.94 32.60
N GLN A 48 -13.89 -5.26 31.46
CA GLN A 48 -12.62 -4.60 31.12
C GLN A 48 -12.60 -3.07 31.29
N GLU A 49 -13.75 -2.42 31.57
CA GLU A 49 -13.83 -0.95 31.70
C GLU A 49 -14.67 -0.46 32.91
N PRO A 50 -14.23 -0.72 34.16
CA PRO A 50 -14.99 -0.35 35.37
C PRO A 50 -15.30 1.15 35.44
N SER A 51 -14.41 1.99 34.91
CA SER A 51 -14.53 3.44 34.94
C SER A 51 -15.65 3.98 34.03
N ARG A 52 -15.85 3.40 32.84
CA ARG A 52 -16.92 3.80 31.92
C ARG A 52 -18.28 3.31 32.41
N ILE A 53 -18.34 2.10 32.95
CA ILE A 53 -19.56 1.54 33.57
C ILE A 53 -19.99 2.43 34.74
N ALA A 54 -19.06 2.78 35.64
CA ALA A 54 -19.36 3.66 36.77
C ALA A 54 -19.89 5.04 36.33
N LYS A 55 -19.33 5.61 35.25
CA LYS A 55 -19.82 6.87 34.67
C LYS A 55 -21.25 6.75 34.12
N LEU A 56 -21.57 5.68 33.41
CA LEU A 56 -22.93 5.44 32.88
C LEU A 56 -23.94 5.25 34.01
N VAL A 57 -23.59 4.49 35.04
CA VAL A 57 -24.44 4.30 36.22
C VAL A 57 -24.68 5.63 36.95
N THR A 58 -23.63 6.43 37.15
CA THR A 58 -23.75 7.78 37.73
C THR A 58 -24.63 8.69 36.88
N ALA A 59 -24.62 8.51 35.55
CA ALA A 59 -25.45 9.24 34.60
C ALA A 59 -26.88 8.68 34.45
N GLY A 60 -27.30 7.73 35.29
CA GLY A 60 -28.67 7.21 35.34
C GLY A 60 -28.96 5.98 34.46
N VAL A 61 -27.94 5.35 33.85
CA VAL A 61 -28.09 4.08 33.13
C VAL A 61 -28.18 2.93 34.13
N THR A 62 -29.19 2.07 33.99
CA THR A 62 -29.36 0.90 34.87
C THR A 62 -28.49 -0.25 34.37
N LEU A 63 -27.63 -0.81 35.23
CA LEU A 63 -26.87 -2.02 34.90
C LEU A 63 -27.64 -3.26 35.36
N ILE A 64 -27.79 -4.24 34.48
CA ILE A 64 -28.41 -5.54 34.77
C ILE A 64 -27.33 -6.61 34.59
N GLU A 65 -27.02 -7.36 35.63
CA GLU A 65 -26.06 -8.46 35.55
C GLU A 65 -26.67 -9.69 34.88
N ARG A 66 -26.01 -10.18 33.83
CA ARG A 66 -26.34 -11.42 33.15
C ARG A 66 -25.54 -12.55 33.78
N GLY A 67 -26.12 -13.22 34.76
CA GLY A 67 -25.52 -14.45 35.32
C GLY A 67 -25.59 -15.61 34.32
N GLU A 68 -24.55 -16.43 34.25
CA GLU A 68 -24.42 -17.55 33.29
C GLU A 68 -25.54 -18.62 33.40
N THR A 69 -26.20 -18.71 34.55
CA THR A 69 -27.21 -19.74 34.87
C THR A 69 -28.62 -19.17 35.11
N LYS A 70 -28.80 -17.85 35.03
CA LYS A 70 -30.10 -17.19 35.24
C LYS A 70 -30.70 -16.76 33.91
N GLU A 71 -32.03 -16.80 33.82
CA GLU A 71 -32.71 -16.12 32.71
C GLU A 71 -32.30 -14.64 32.69
N PRO A 72 -31.98 -14.07 31.52
CA PRO A 72 -31.65 -12.66 31.42
C PRO A 72 -32.87 -11.82 31.85
N ASP A 73 -32.63 -10.83 32.70
CA ASP A 73 -33.62 -9.82 33.05
C ASP A 73 -33.59 -8.70 31.99
N PHE A 74 -34.75 -8.46 31.37
CA PHE A 74 -34.91 -7.42 30.34
C PHE A 74 -35.59 -6.16 30.90
N GLY A 75 -35.94 -6.15 32.19
CA GLY A 75 -36.66 -5.08 32.84
C GLY A 75 -37.97 -4.72 32.13
N ASP A 76 -38.25 -3.42 32.04
CA ASP A 76 -39.41 -2.87 31.33
C ASP A 76 -39.13 -2.51 29.86
N ALA A 77 -38.01 -2.97 29.29
CA ALA A 77 -37.61 -2.63 27.95
C ALA A 77 -38.62 -3.12 26.90
N LYS A 78 -38.81 -2.34 25.83
CA LYS A 78 -39.59 -2.72 24.64
C LYS A 78 -38.72 -2.94 23.41
N THR A 79 -37.53 -2.35 23.42
CA THR A 79 -36.54 -2.46 22.36
C THR A 79 -35.22 -2.89 22.97
N MET A 80 -34.57 -3.87 22.34
CA MET A 80 -33.22 -4.29 22.68
C MET A 80 -32.28 -3.96 21.53
N PHE A 81 -31.26 -3.16 21.80
CA PHE A 81 -30.15 -2.91 20.91
C PHE A 81 -29.11 -4.01 21.10
N VAL A 82 -28.94 -4.83 20.07
CA VAL A 82 -28.09 -6.00 20.09
C VAL A 82 -26.66 -5.61 19.78
N ASP A 83 -25.71 -6.07 20.62
CA ASP A 83 -24.28 -5.91 20.36
C ASP A 83 -23.87 -6.68 19.12
N LEU A 84 -22.88 -6.19 18.38
CA LEU A 84 -22.38 -6.86 17.18
C LEU A 84 -21.80 -8.26 17.48
N PHE A 85 -21.35 -8.49 18.71
CA PHE A 85 -20.78 -9.77 19.16
C PHE A 85 -21.84 -10.80 19.57
N THR A 86 -23.11 -10.39 19.72
CA THR A 86 -24.18 -11.31 20.09
C THR A 86 -24.79 -11.97 18.86
N SER A 87 -24.54 -13.28 18.72
CA SER A 87 -25.11 -14.07 17.62
C SER A 87 -26.65 -14.04 17.64
N PRO A 88 -27.30 -13.97 16.46
CA PRO A 88 -28.76 -14.05 16.30
C PRO A 88 -29.33 -15.42 16.71
N ARG A 89 -28.44 -16.39 16.95
CA ARG A 89 -28.74 -17.75 17.41
C ARG A 89 -28.50 -17.94 18.92
N SER A 90 -28.13 -16.88 19.63
CA SER A 90 -27.91 -16.97 21.07
C SER A 90 -29.24 -17.11 21.82
N ALA A 91 -29.21 -17.81 22.96
CA ALA A 91 -30.38 -17.95 23.84
C ALA A 91 -30.95 -16.58 24.29
N LEU A 92 -30.11 -15.54 24.38
CA LEU A 92 -30.55 -14.18 24.68
C LEU A 92 -31.49 -13.64 23.60
N ILE A 93 -31.14 -13.81 22.32
CA ILE A 93 -31.95 -13.34 21.20
C ILE A 93 -33.23 -14.15 21.07
N GLU A 94 -33.18 -15.47 21.30
CA GLU A 94 -34.39 -16.30 21.33
C GLU A 94 -35.35 -15.87 22.43
N GLU A 95 -34.85 -15.58 23.63
CA GLU A 95 -35.68 -15.13 24.74
C GLU A 95 -36.25 -13.73 24.50
N ALA A 96 -35.45 -12.82 23.94
CA ALA A 96 -35.91 -11.50 23.52
C ALA A 96 -37.07 -11.59 22.51
N ARG A 97 -36.98 -12.51 21.54
CA ARG A 97 -38.06 -12.78 20.57
C ARG A 97 -39.31 -13.34 21.25
N LYS A 98 -39.18 -14.32 22.16
CA LYS A 98 -40.32 -14.87 22.93
C LYS A 98 -41.04 -13.80 23.74
N ARG A 99 -40.31 -12.80 24.22
CA ARG A 99 -40.83 -11.65 24.98
C ARG A 99 -41.36 -10.52 24.08
N ASN A 100 -41.36 -10.71 22.76
CA ASN A 100 -41.79 -9.73 21.75
C ASN A 100 -41.03 -8.40 21.86
N LEU A 101 -39.74 -8.44 22.20
CA LEU A 101 -38.89 -7.26 22.14
C LEU A 101 -38.60 -6.91 20.68
N THR A 102 -38.63 -5.61 20.37
CA THR A 102 -38.10 -5.12 19.10
C THR A 102 -36.59 -5.22 19.15
N LEU A 103 -36.00 -6.03 18.28
CA LEU A 103 -34.55 -6.11 18.14
C LEU A 103 -34.08 -4.97 17.23
N SER A 104 -33.02 -4.30 17.63
CA SER A 104 -32.43 -3.17 16.92
C SER A 104 -30.91 -3.19 17.01
N SER A 105 -30.24 -2.28 16.33
CA SER A 105 -28.79 -2.17 16.33
C SER A 105 -28.34 -0.71 16.31
N LEU A 106 -27.04 -0.49 16.52
CA LEU A 106 -26.41 0.83 16.35
C LEU A 106 -26.74 1.46 14.98
N ALA A 107 -26.77 0.65 13.92
CA ALA A 107 -27.01 1.12 12.56
C ALA A 107 -28.42 1.68 12.36
N GLU A 108 -29.42 1.12 13.05
CA GLU A 108 -30.79 1.63 13.00
C GLU A 108 -30.84 3.11 13.40
N VAL A 109 -30.18 3.47 14.50
CA VAL A 109 -30.14 4.84 15.03
C VAL A 109 -29.44 5.79 14.04
N ILE A 110 -28.34 5.33 13.45
CA ILE A 110 -27.57 6.13 12.49
C ILE A 110 -28.39 6.40 11.22
N VAL A 111 -29.03 5.38 10.65
CA VAL A 111 -29.77 5.52 9.39
C VAL A 111 -31.08 6.28 9.62
N LYS A 112 -31.86 5.95 10.66
CA LYS A 112 -33.14 6.63 10.94
C LYS A 112 -33.01 8.11 11.23
N SER A 113 -31.85 8.56 11.72
CA SER A 113 -31.68 9.97 12.07
C SER A 113 -31.53 10.90 10.86
N GLN A 114 -31.22 10.39 9.65
CA GLN A 114 -31.23 11.18 8.41
C GLN A 114 -31.21 10.28 7.15
N PRO A 115 -32.28 9.51 6.88
CA PRO A 115 -32.29 8.51 5.80
C PRO A 115 -32.00 9.12 4.43
N ASN A 116 -32.59 10.29 4.14
CA ASN A 116 -32.52 11.00 2.85
C ASN A 116 -31.12 11.50 2.45
N LYS A 117 -30.18 11.61 3.40
CA LYS A 117 -28.79 12.04 3.16
C LYS A 117 -27.80 11.00 3.65
N THR A 118 -28.22 9.74 3.72
CA THR A 118 -27.34 8.63 4.08
C THR A 118 -27.05 7.78 2.86
N ILE A 119 -25.77 7.43 2.69
CA ILE A 119 -25.28 6.41 1.77
C ILE A 119 -24.77 5.25 2.63
N GLY A 120 -25.40 4.08 2.55
CA GLY A 120 -24.96 2.89 3.27
C GLY A 120 -24.19 1.95 2.36
N VAL A 121 -23.03 1.46 2.81
CA VAL A 121 -22.16 0.59 2.03
C VAL A 121 -22.03 -0.76 2.71
N THR A 122 -22.46 -1.83 2.04
CA THR A 122 -22.25 -3.21 2.48
C THR A 122 -21.60 -4.08 1.42
N GLY A 123 -21.25 -5.30 1.84
CA GLY A 123 -20.61 -6.34 1.04
C GLY A 123 -19.67 -7.21 1.87
N SER A 124 -19.11 -8.25 1.26
CA SER A 124 -18.13 -9.12 1.90
C SER A 124 -16.76 -8.41 2.00
N ALA A 125 -16.27 -7.83 0.90
CA ALA A 125 -15.03 -7.03 0.83
C ALA A 125 -15.24 -5.63 0.22
N GLY A 126 -14.29 -4.71 0.47
CA GLY A 126 -14.25 -3.38 -0.17
C GLY A 126 -15.13 -2.29 0.47
N LYS A 127 -15.88 -2.60 1.55
CA LYS A 127 -16.79 -1.66 2.23
C LYS A 127 -16.11 -0.37 2.68
N THR A 128 -15.05 -0.48 3.48
CA THR A 128 -14.33 0.67 4.04
C THR A 128 -13.74 1.55 2.95
N THR A 129 -13.01 0.96 2.00
CA THR A 129 -12.41 1.70 0.87
C THR A 129 -13.49 2.43 0.07
N THR A 130 -14.61 1.77 -0.24
CA THR A 130 -15.74 2.37 -0.97
C THR A 130 -16.38 3.51 -0.16
N THR A 131 -16.55 3.34 1.15
CA THR A 131 -17.11 4.37 2.05
C THR A 131 -16.27 5.66 2.05
N TYR A 132 -14.96 5.54 2.20
CA TYR A 132 -14.06 6.70 2.16
C TYR A 132 -13.98 7.31 0.75
N LEU A 133 -13.97 6.49 -0.30
CA LEU A 133 -13.90 6.97 -1.67
C LEU A 133 -15.17 7.73 -2.09
N ILE A 134 -16.35 7.23 -1.72
CA ILE A 134 -17.63 7.95 -1.92
C ILE A 134 -17.58 9.30 -1.19
N SER A 135 -17.12 9.34 0.06
CA SER A 135 -16.99 10.60 0.82
C SER A 135 -16.06 11.60 0.12
N ALA A 136 -14.93 11.12 -0.44
CA ALA A 136 -14.03 11.95 -1.25
C ALA A 136 -14.69 12.46 -2.54
N VAL A 137 -15.46 11.60 -3.23
CA VAL A 137 -16.23 11.96 -4.44
C VAL A 137 -17.25 13.05 -4.14
N LEU A 138 -18.04 12.90 -3.07
CA LEU A 138 -19.04 13.90 -2.67
C LEU A 138 -18.38 15.26 -2.35
N ARG A 139 -17.27 15.25 -1.59
CA ARG A 139 -16.53 16.47 -1.26
C ARG A 139 -15.94 17.17 -2.49
N ALA A 140 -15.37 16.42 -3.43
CA ALA A 140 -14.90 16.97 -4.69
C ALA A 140 -16.04 17.53 -5.57
N GLY A 141 -17.26 17.06 -5.36
CA GLY A 141 -18.50 17.59 -5.93
C GLY A 141 -18.99 18.89 -5.29
N GLY A 142 -18.36 19.36 -4.20
CA GLY A 142 -18.80 20.52 -3.43
C GLY A 142 -19.89 20.20 -2.40
N LEU A 143 -20.18 18.92 -2.15
CA LEU A 143 -21.15 18.50 -1.14
C LEU A 143 -20.47 18.32 0.22
N SER A 144 -21.14 18.72 1.29
CA SER A 144 -20.72 18.36 2.64
C SER A 144 -20.92 16.85 2.82
N ALA A 145 -19.87 16.13 3.18
CA ALA A 145 -19.93 14.69 3.41
C ALA A 145 -19.02 14.23 4.54
N ARG A 146 -19.50 13.27 5.33
CA ARG A 146 -18.73 12.62 6.41
C ARG A 146 -18.81 11.11 6.24
N ALA A 147 -17.64 10.48 6.15
CA ALA A 147 -17.54 9.03 6.26
C ALA A 147 -17.69 8.64 7.73
N SER A 148 -18.46 7.60 7.99
CA SER A 148 -18.57 6.95 9.29
C SER A 148 -18.00 5.56 9.15
N THR A 149 -16.78 5.43 9.62
CA THR A 149 -16.18 4.17 9.98
C THR A 149 -15.64 4.35 11.38
N ASP A 150 -15.50 3.26 12.10
CA ASP A 150 -14.68 3.25 13.31
C ASP A 150 -13.29 3.83 12.98
N ASP A 151 -12.81 4.82 13.76
CA ASP A 151 -11.53 5.53 13.55
C ASP A 151 -10.32 4.58 13.56
N ARG A 152 -10.55 3.29 13.81
CA ARG A 152 -9.58 2.19 13.82
C ARG A 152 -9.10 1.75 12.42
N PHE A 153 -9.64 2.23 11.31
CA PHE A 153 -9.35 1.78 9.92
C PHE A 153 -9.53 0.26 9.67
N THR A 154 -9.93 -0.50 10.68
CA THR A 154 -10.33 -1.89 10.65
C THR A 154 -11.80 -2.02 10.22
N PRO A 155 -12.19 -3.08 9.50
CA PRO A 155 -13.58 -3.29 9.11
C PRO A 155 -14.44 -3.71 10.32
N SER A 156 -14.88 -2.74 11.11
CA SER A 156 -15.75 -2.93 12.29
C SER A 156 -17.11 -2.24 12.15
N GLY A 157 -17.42 -1.57 11.03
CA GLY A 157 -18.67 -0.84 10.84
C GLY A 157 -18.55 0.65 11.16
N PRO A 158 -19.66 1.33 11.47
CA PRO A 158 -19.67 2.78 11.61
C PRO A 158 -18.99 3.29 12.89
N GLY A 159 -18.84 2.43 13.90
CA GLY A 159 -18.31 2.73 15.24
C GLY A 159 -19.22 3.67 16.04
N HIS A 160 -19.15 3.64 17.38
CA HIS A 160 -19.94 4.56 18.22
C HIS A 160 -19.55 6.04 18.09
N ALA A 161 -18.34 6.37 17.61
CA ALA A 161 -17.87 7.74 17.53
C ALA A 161 -18.79 8.65 16.71
N ILE A 162 -19.51 8.11 15.71
CA ILE A 162 -20.49 8.88 14.94
C ILE A 162 -21.67 9.34 15.80
N LEU A 163 -22.09 8.56 16.80
CA LEU A 163 -23.26 8.87 17.61
C LEU A 163 -23.15 10.22 18.30
N ALA A 164 -21.97 10.57 18.79
CA ALA A 164 -21.70 11.85 19.43
C ALA A 164 -21.88 13.04 18.47
N SER A 165 -21.70 12.82 17.16
CA SER A 165 -21.83 13.86 16.15
C SER A 165 -23.26 13.99 15.60
N LEU A 166 -24.08 12.94 15.65
CA LEU A 166 -25.44 12.92 15.08
C LEU A 166 -26.32 14.11 15.50
N PRO A 167 -26.33 14.56 16.78
CA PRO A 167 -27.17 15.69 17.20
C PRO A 167 -26.70 17.03 16.61
N SER A 168 -25.42 17.14 16.24
CA SER A 168 -24.78 18.39 15.79
C SER A 168 -24.60 18.50 14.28
N LEU A 169 -24.89 17.43 13.53
CA LEU A 169 -24.72 17.43 12.08
C LEU A 169 -25.85 18.18 11.38
N ASP A 170 -25.45 19.03 10.44
CA ASP A 170 -26.33 19.78 9.55
C ASP A 170 -27.12 18.84 8.63
N ASP A 171 -28.38 19.18 8.35
CA ASP A 171 -29.32 18.40 7.55
C ASP A 171 -28.92 18.30 6.07
N ASP A 172 -28.01 19.17 5.62
CA ASP A 172 -27.47 19.12 4.27
C ASP A 172 -26.22 18.24 4.12
N THR A 173 -25.65 17.76 5.23
CA THR A 173 -24.44 16.93 5.20
C THR A 173 -24.76 15.47 4.89
N TRP A 174 -24.15 14.93 3.83
CA TRP A 174 -24.20 13.52 3.50
C TRP A 174 -23.42 12.66 4.50
N ARG A 175 -24.00 11.53 4.87
CA ARG A 175 -23.36 10.52 5.71
C ARG A 175 -23.05 9.31 4.85
N VAL A 176 -21.80 8.88 4.83
CA VAL A 176 -21.40 7.66 4.12
C VAL A 176 -21.01 6.64 5.16
N VAL A 177 -21.79 5.57 5.30
CA VAL A 177 -21.76 4.68 6.47
C VAL A 177 -21.39 3.27 6.03
N GLU A 178 -20.31 2.73 6.58
CA GLU A 178 -19.99 1.31 6.42
C GLU A 178 -20.93 0.45 7.27
N LEU A 179 -21.64 -0.49 6.65
CA LEU A 179 -22.62 -1.35 7.31
C LEU A 179 -22.26 -2.83 7.09
N THR A 180 -21.87 -3.51 8.18
CA THR A 180 -21.59 -4.96 8.15
C THR A 180 -22.88 -5.78 8.20
N SER A 181 -22.81 -7.10 7.97
CA SER A 181 -24.01 -7.96 8.10
C SER A 181 -24.57 -7.96 9.52
N HIS A 182 -23.70 -7.95 10.54
CA HIS A 182 -24.05 -7.84 11.96
C HIS A 182 -24.88 -6.58 12.24
N HIS A 183 -24.48 -5.44 11.68
CA HIS A 183 -25.21 -4.19 11.81
C HIS A 183 -26.60 -4.24 11.17
N LEU A 184 -26.68 -4.87 10.00
CA LEU A 184 -27.90 -4.91 9.18
C LEU A 184 -28.92 -5.94 9.66
N GLU A 185 -28.55 -6.89 10.52
CA GLU A 185 -29.45 -7.95 10.97
C GLU A 185 -30.76 -7.41 11.59
N TYR A 186 -30.67 -6.27 12.28
CA TYR A 186 -31.78 -5.68 13.03
C TYR A 186 -32.15 -4.27 12.57
N VAL A 187 -31.87 -3.92 11.31
CA VAL A 187 -32.36 -2.65 10.75
C VAL A 187 -33.75 -2.79 10.16
N SER A 188 -34.55 -1.75 10.30
CA SER A 188 -35.91 -1.63 9.75
C SER A 188 -36.06 -0.43 8.80
N THR A 189 -34.94 0.15 8.38
CA THR A 189 -34.89 1.29 7.47
C THR A 189 -33.71 1.14 6.50
N THR A 190 -33.71 1.93 5.42
CA THR A 190 -32.66 1.94 4.40
C THR A 190 -32.08 3.35 4.25
N PRO A 191 -30.80 3.48 3.88
CA PRO A 191 -30.26 4.73 3.35
C PRO A 191 -30.87 5.10 2.00
N HIS A 192 -30.86 6.39 1.68
CA HIS A 192 -31.28 6.87 0.36
C HIS A 192 -30.46 6.28 -0.80
N ILE A 193 -29.15 6.09 -0.60
CA ILE A 193 -28.29 5.38 -1.55
C ILE A 193 -27.70 4.16 -0.84
N ALA A 194 -28.04 2.97 -1.32
CA ALA A 194 -27.53 1.70 -0.81
C ALA A 194 -26.52 1.10 -1.79
N VAL A 195 -25.29 0.86 -1.34
CA VAL A 195 -24.20 0.32 -2.15
C VAL A 195 -23.88 -1.10 -1.72
N VAL A 196 -23.92 -2.05 -2.64
CA VAL A 196 -23.55 -3.46 -2.41
C VAL A 196 -22.33 -3.80 -3.26
N THR A 197 -21.16 -3.92 -2.63
CA THR A 197 -19.87 -4.06 -3.34
C THR A 197 -19.66 -5.44 -3.94
N ASN A 198 -19.90 -6.51 -3.19
CA ASN A 198 -19.78 -7.91 -3.60
C ASN A 198 -20.32 -8.82 -2.49
N LEU A 199 -20.71 -10.03 -2.86
CA LEU A 199 -21.16 -11.07 -1.94
C LEU A 199 -20.43 -12.39 -2.21
N PHE A 200 -19.88 -12.96 -1.15
CA PHE A 200 -19.34 -14.31 -1.08
C PHE A 200 -19.40 -14.81 0.37
N ALA A 201 -19.29 -16.13 0.56
CA ALA A 201 -19.35 -16.75 1.87
C ALA A 201 -18.33 -16.16 2.85
N ASP A 202 -18.84 -15.66 3.99
CA ASP A 202 -18.12 -15.05 5.10
C ASP A 202 -19.05 -15.11 6.32
N HIS A 203 -18.51 -15.15 7.54
CA HIS A 203 -19.27 -15.09 8.81
C HIS A 203 -20.40 -16.13 9.00
N GLN A 204 -20.28 -17.34 8.44
CA GLN A 204 -21.31 -18.39 8.61
C GLN A 204 -21.34 -18.98 10.02
N ASP A 205 -20.24 -18.92 10.75
CA ASP A 205 -20.13 -19.14 12.19
C ASP A 205 -21.16 -18.29 12.96
N TRP A 206 -21.31 -17.02 12.62
CA TRP A 206 -22.26 -16.12 13.27
C TRP A 206 -23.68 -16.29 12.73
N HIS A 207 -23.84 -16.29 11.41
CA HIS A 207 -25.14 -16.28 10.70
C HIS A 207 -25.80 -17.67 10.60
N GLY A 208 -25.01 -18.75 10.73
CA GLY A 208 -25.45 -20.14 10.56
C GLY A 208 -25.43 -20.64 9.10
N SER A 209 -25.73 -19.79 8.12
CA SER A 209 -25.69 -20.15 6.69
C SER A 209 -25.33 -18.96 5.80
N PHE A 210 -24.91 -19.23 4.56
CA PHE A 210 -24.65 -18.19 3.57
C PHE A 210 -25.94 -17.45 3.15
N ASP A 211 -27.07 -18.16 3.15
CA ASP A 211 -28.38 -17.56 2.87
C ASP A 211 -28.75 -16.54 3.96
N ALA A 212 -28.61 -16.89 5.24
CA ALA A 212 -28.86 -15.97 6.35
C ALA A 212 -27.92 -14.74 6.31
N TYR A 213 -26.65 -14.94 5.93
CA TYR A 213 -25.71 -13.85 5.71
C TYR A 213 -26.13 -12.90 4.58
N CYS A 214 -26.66 -13.45 3.48
CA CYS A 214 -27.21 -12.66 2.38
C CYS A 214 -28.45 -11.89 2.85
N ASP A 215 -29.38 -12.56 3.53
CA ASP A 215 -30.62 -11.96 4.04
C ASP A 215 -30.32 -10.78 4.98
N ALA A 216 -29.34 -10.94 5.87
CA ALA A 216 -28.86 -9.87 6.73
C ALA A 216 -28.43 -8.63 5.92
N LYS A 217 -27.64 -8.82 4.85
CA LYS A 217 -27.18 -7.70 4.00
C LYS A 217 -28.27 -7.13 3.10
N MET A 218 -29.20 -7.96 2.65
CA MET A 218 -30.34 -7.57 1.81
C MET A 218 -31.27 -6.59 2.54
N ARG A 219 -31.28 -6.59 3.89
CA ARG A 219 -32.00 -5.58 4.69
C ARG A 219 -31.58 -4.15 4.38
N LEU A 220 -30.36 -3.93 3.88
CA LEU A 220 -29.95 -2.62 3.37
C LEU A 220 -30.88 -2.10 2.26
N LEU A 221 -31.53 -2.97 1.49
CA LEU A 221 -32.40 -2.63 0.35
C LEU A 221 -33.89 -2.85 0.64
N SER A 222 -34.24 -3.70 1.61
CA SER A 222 -35.62 -4.19 1.79
C SER A 222 -36.67 -3.12 2.07
N PHE A 223 -36.24 -1.97 2.59
CA PHE A 223 -37.10 -0.86 3.01
C PHE A 223 -37.08 0.34 2.05
N GLN A 224 -36.52 0.18 0.85
CA GLN A 224 -36.48 1.24 -0.17
C GLN A 224 -37.86 1.71 -0.62
N GLY A 225 -37.97 3.03 -0.79
CA GLY A 225 -39.00 3.69 -1.57
C GLY A 225 -38.61 3.80 -3.05
N ALA A 226 -39.52 4.36 -3.85
CA ALA A 226 -39.33 4.49 -5.29
C ALA A 226 -38.19 5.47 -5.67
N ASP A 227 -37.91 6.45 -4.80
CA ASP A 227 -36.89 7.48 -5.02
C ASP A 227 -35.49 7.06 -4.55
N ASP A 228 -35.37 5.94 -3.83
CA ASP A 228 -34.08 5.44 -3.34
C ASP A 228 -33.26 4.80 -4.46
N VAL A 229 -31.94 4.73 -4.26
CA VAL A 229 -31.01 4.19 -5.25
C VAL A 229 -30.26 2.98 -4.71
N ALA A 230 -30.25 1.89 -5.47
CA ALA A 230 -29.42 0.72 -5.22
C ALA A 230 -28.23 0.70 -6.20
N VAL A 231 -27.01 0.86 -5.69
CA VAL A 231 -25.77 0.72 -6.46
C VAL A 231 -25.26 -0.72 -6.31
N LEU A 232 -25.30 -1.49 -7.39
CA LEU A 232 -25.08 -2.93 -7.36
C LEU A 232 -23.93 -3.37 -8.26
N ASN A 233 -23.10 -4.30 -7.78
CA ASN A 233 -22.06 -4.94 -8.58
C ASN A 233 -22.66 -5.96 -9.55
N TYR A 234 -22.58 -5.67 -10.85
CA TYR A 234 -23.08 -6.56 -11.89
C TYR A 234 -22.17 -7.78 -12.14
N ASP A 235 -20.88 -7.72 -11.80
CA ASP A 235 -19.98 -8.86 -11.99
C ASP A 235 -20.22 -9.96 -10.93
N ASN A 236 -20.89 -9.61 -9.82
CA ASN A 236 -21.17 -10.55 -8.75
C ASN A 236 -22.54 -11.21 -8.95
N GLU A 237 -22.54 -12.51 -9.26
CA GLU A 237 -23.75 -13.28 -9.53
C GLU A 237 -24.76 -13.25 -8.37
N VAL A 238 -24.30 -13.35 -7.12
CA VAL A 238 -25.19 -13.31 -5.94
C VAL A 238 -25.88 -11.96 -5.83
N VAL A 239 -25.16 -10.85 -6.05
CA VAL A 239 -25.76 -9.50 -6.07
C VAL A 239 -26.82 -9.40 -7.18
N ARG A 240 -26.51 -9.85 -8.39
CA ARG A 240 -27.47 -9.85 -9.51
C ARG A 240 -28.71 -10.71 -9.27
N THR A 241 -28.54 -11.91 -8.74
CA THR A 241 -29.61 -12.91 -8.66
C THR A 241 -30.44 -12.79 -7.38
N ARG A 242 -29.89 -12.24 -6.30
CA ARG A 242 -30.58 -12.13 -5.01
C ARG A 242 -30.86 -10.70 -4.55
N PHE A 243 -29.97 -9.75 -4.80
CA PHE A 243 -30.14 -8.37 -4.33
C PHE A 243 -30.94 -7.53 -5.31
N ALA A 244 -30.64 -7.63 -6.61
CA ALA A 244 -31.36 -6.85 -7.62
C ALA A 244 -32.88 -7.08 -7.63
N PRO A 245 -33.41 -8.33 -7.49
CA PRO A 245 -34.85 -8.56 -7.54
C PRO A 245 -35.65 -7.93 -6.40
N ILE A 246 -35.01 -7.58 -5.28
CA ILE A 246 -35.69 -6.96 -4.12
C ILE A 246 -35.64 -5.43 -4.14
N VAL A 247 -34.92 -4.83 -5.08
CA VAL A 247 -34.82 -3.37 -5.21
C VAL A 247 -36.18 -2.81 -5.61
N LYS A 248 -36.65 -1.83 -4.85
CA LYS A 248 -37.91 -1.10 -5.12
C LYS A 248 -37.67 0.27 -5.75
N GLY A 249 -36.47 0.82 -5.55
CA GLY A 249 -36.05 2.11 -6.12
C GLY A 249 -35.34 1.95 -7.46
N ARG A 250 -34.47 2.91 -7.79
CA ARG A 250 -33.65 2.89 -9.00
C ARG A 250 -32.39 2.05 -8.81
N THR A 251 -32.15 1.11 -9.70
CA THR A 251 -30.88 0.37 -9.74
C THR A 251 -29.85 1.13 -10.58
N VAL A 252 -28.60 1.21 -10.10
CA VAL A 252 -27.43 1.67 -10.84
C VAL A 252 -26.37 0.58 -10.77
N TYR A 253 -26.03 -0.02 -11.90
CA TYR A 253 -25.06 -1.11 -11.96
C TYR A 253 -23.64 -0.60 -12.22
N PHE A 254 -22.68 -1.30 -11.63
CA PHE A 254 -21.29 -1.16 -12.00
C PHE A 254 -20.64 -2.50 -12.39
N SER A 255 -19.67 -2.47 -13.31
CA SER A 255 -18.99 -3.66 -13.83
C SER A 255 -17.54 -3.38 -14.24
N MET A 256 -16.65 -4.35 -14.06
CA MET A 256 -15.29 -4.34 -14.59
C MET A 256 -15.25 -4.50 -16.12
N THR A 257 -16.39 -4.65 -16.79
CA THR A 257 -16.50 -4.85 -18.23
C THR A 257 -17.66 -4.07 -18.83
N ASP A 258 -17.58 -3.78 -20.13
CA ASP A 258 -18.64 -3.09 -20.88
C ASP A 258 -19.80 -4.04 -21.21
N VAL A 259 -20.70 -4.21 -20.26
CA VAL A 259 -21.96 -4.95 -20.42
C VAL A 259 -23.14 -3.96 -20.58
N PRO A 260 -24.18 -4.29 -21.36
CA PRO A 260 -25.32 -3.39 -21.60
C PRO A 260 -26.04 -2.91 -20.34
N GLU A 261 -26.09 -3.74 -19.31
CA GLU A 261 -26.79 -3.45 -18.05
C GLU A 261 -25.99 -2.52 -17.12
N ALA A 262 -24.68 -2.36 -17.32
CA ALA A 262 -23.85 -1.54 -16.45
C ALA A 262 -23.94 -0.05 -16.80
N ASP A 263 -24.21 0.78 -15.78
CA ASP A 263 -24.18 2.24 -15.89
C ASP A 263 -22.76 2.80 -15.73
N VAL A 264 -21.93 2.15 -14.91
CA VAL A 264 -20.52 2.52 -14.71
C VAL A 264 -19.65 1.32 -14.96
N PHE A 265 -18.73 1.40 -15.92
CA PHE A 265 -17.93 0.25 -16.30
C PHE A 265 -16.53 0.57 -16.76
N VAL A 266 -15.67 -0.45 -16.85
CA VAL A 266 -14.37 -0.32 -17.50
C VAL A 266 -14.48 -0.70 -18.98
N SER A 267 -14.03 0.19 -19.87
CA SER A 267 -13.90 -0.07 -21.30
C SER A 267 -12.66 0.62 -21.84
N ASN A 268 -11.88 -0.08 -22.68
CA ASN A 268 -10.65 0.43 -23.29
C ASN A 268 -9.65 1.06 -22.30
N GLY A 269 -9.56 0.51 -21.08
CA GLY A 269 -8.66 1.02 -20.03
C GLY A 269 -9.14 2.27 -19.29
N SER A 270 -10.39 2.70 -19.51
CA SER A 270 -10.99 3.85 -18.82
C SER A 270 -12.27 3.47 -18.08
N ILE A 271 -12.56 4.21 -17.01
CA ILE A 271 -13.86 4.19 -16.33
C ILE A 271 -14.83 5.04 -17.16
N MET A 272 -15.92 4.42 -17.57
CA MET A 272 -16.99 5.00 -18.38
C MET A 272 -18.26 5.11 -17.55
N ALA A 273 -19.07 6.13 -17.85
CA ALA A 273 -20.41 6.31 -17.31
C ALA A 273 -21.43 6.42 -18.47
N ARG A 274 -22.45 5.57 -18.45
CA ARG A 274 -23.55 5.54 -19.40
C ARG A 274 -24.76 6.28 -18.85
N SER A 275 -25.39 7.08 -19.69
CA SER A 275 -26.62 7.80 -19.40
C SER A 275 -27.53 7.80 -20.64
N GLY A 276 -28.73 8.36 -20.51
CA GLY A 276 -29.63 8.54 -21.65
C GLY A 276 -29.06 9.44 -22.77
N GLU A 277 -28.01 10.21 -22.49
CA GLU A 277 -27.33 11.08 -23.47
C GLU A 277 -26.16 10.38 -24.17
N GLY A 278 -25.80 9.16 -23.75
CA GLY A 278 -24.70 8.37 -24.31
C GLY A 278 -23.70 7.93 -23.24
N THR A 279 -22.50 7.55 -23.69
CA THR A 279 -21.41 7.09 -22.81
C THR A 279 -20.32 8.16 -22.73
N SER A 280 -19.95 8.54 -21.52
CA SER A 280 -18.89 9.52 -21.25
C SER A 280 -17.75 8.90 -20.46
N GLU A 281 -16.52 9.27 -20.79
CA GLU A 281 -15.35 8.89 -20.00
C GLU A 281 -15.28 9.69 -18.70
N VAL A 282 -14.99 9.00 -17.59
CA VAL A 282 -14.73 9.61 -16.27
C VAL A 282 -13.23 9.87 -16.12
N CYS A 283 -12.42 8.80 -16.17
CA CYS A 283 -10.96 8.88 -16.21
C CYS A 283 -10.34 7.55 -16.65
N ALA A 284 -9.09 7.58 -17.10
CA ALA A 284 -8.33 6.36 -17.34
C ALA A 284 -8.08 5.59 -16.03
N VAL A 285 -8.13 4.26 -16.09
CA VAL A 285 -7.78 3.39 -14.96
C VAL A 285 -6.32 3.59 -14.55
N SER A 286 -5.44 3.92 -15.50
CA SER A 286 -4.05 4.27 -15.24
C SER A 286 -3.85 5.56 -14.46
N ASP A 287 -4.86 6.45 -14.41
CA ASP A 287 -4.79 7.69 -13.63
C ASP A 287 -5.10 7.49 -12.14
N LEU A 288 -5.53 6.29 -11.74
CA LEU A 288 -5.90 6.01 -10.35
C LEU A 288 -4.64 5.81 -9.49
N SER A 289 -4.56 6.55 -8.39
CA SER A 289 -3.44 6.46 -7.43
C SER A 289 -3.57 5.30 -6.43
N MET A 290 -4.60 4.46 -6.55
CA MET A 290 -4.91 3.37 -5.62
C MET A 290 -4.57 1.99 -6.22
N PRO A 291 -4.39 0.94 -5.39
CA PRO A 291 -4.13 -0.42 -5.88
C PRO A 291 -5.20 -0.92 -6.86
N ARG A 292 -4.79 -1.69 -7.87
CA ARG A 292 -5.69 -2.15 -8.96
C ARG A 292 -6.89 -2.96 -8.48
N HIS A 293 -6.77 -3.76 -7.42
CA HIS A 293 -7.92 -4.50 -6.87
C HIS A 293 -9.00 -3.60 -6.24
N HIS A 294 -8.77 -2.30 -6.14
CA HIS A 294 -9.77 -1.31 -5.73
C HIS A 294 -10.52 -0.65 -6.89
N ILE A 295 -10.26 -1.03 -8.15
CA ILE A 295 -11.04 -0.52 -9.30
C ILE A 295 -12.56 -0.77 -9.11
N PRO A 296 -13.04 -1.96 -8.67
CA PRO A 296 -14.47 -2.14 -8.38
C PRO A 296 -15.02 -1.15 -7.35
N ASN A 297 -14.22 -0.76 -6.34
CA ASN A 297 -14.62 0.23 -5.35
C ASN A 297 -14.72 1.63 -5.98
N ALA A 298 -13.85 1.96 -6.95
CA ALA A 298 -13.92 3.20 -7.72
C ALA A 298 -15.15 3.26 -8.62
N LEU A 299 -15.54 2.15 -9.24
CA LEU A 299 -16.77 2.06 -10.02
C LEU A 299 -18.01 2.25 -9.13
N ALA A 300 -18.06 1.56 -7.98
CA ALA A 300 -19.13 1.72 -7.00
C ALA A 300 -19.22 3.16 -6.47
N ALA A 301 -18.09 3.79 -6.19
CA ALA A 301 -18.05 5.18 -5.74
C ALA A 301 -18.47 6.17 -6.83
N THR A 302 -18.14 5.89 -8.08
CA THR A 302 -18.59 6.68 -9.23
C THR A 302 -20.10 6.58 -9.41
N ALA A 303 -20.66 5.36 -9.35
CA ALA A 303 -22.10 5.13 -9.43
C ALA A 303 -22.86 5.83 -8.28
N ALA A 304 -22.35 5.73 -7.04
CA ALA A 304 -22.92 6.44 -5.89
C ALA A 304 -22.80 7.97 -6.02
N GLY A 305 -21.66 8.47 -6.54
CA GLY A 305 -21.47 9.89 -6.81
C GLY A 305 -22.44 10.44 -7.84
N ILE A 306 -22.65 9.72 -8.94
CA ILE A 306 -23.66 10.06 -9.97
C ILE A 306 -25.06 10.05 -9.35
N ALA A 307 -25.39 9.04 -8.55
CA ALA A 307 -26.67 8.95 -7.85
C ALA A 307 -26.91 10.12 -6.88
N ALA A 308 -25.85 10.63 -6.24
CA ALA A 308 -25.89 11.80 -5.37
C ALA A 308 -25.82 13.15 -6.12
N GLY A 309 -25.77 13.14 -7.46
CA GLY A 309 -25.76 14.36 -8.29
C GLY A 309 -24.38 14.98 -8.52
N VAL A 310 -23.29 14.27 -8.27
CA VAL A 310 -21.92 14.75 -8.52
C VAL A 310 -21.57 14.68 -10.01
N ARG A 311 -21.04 15.78 -10.56
CA ARG A 311 -20.60 15.85 -11.97
C ARG A 311 -19.39 14.95 -12.21
N LEU A 312 -19.34 14.27 -13.37
CA LEU A 312 -18.25 13.35 -13.75
C LEU A 312 -16.84 13.96 -13.61
N LYS A 313 -16.66 15.25 -13.93
CA LYS A 313 -15.37 15.95 -13.76
C LYS A 313 -14.91 15.97 -12.29
N SER A 314 -15.82 16.19 -11.35
CA SER A 314 -15.52 16.17 -9.91
C SER A 314 -15.23 14.75 -9.43
N ILE A 315 -15.97 13.76 -9.95
CA ILE A 315 -15.70 12.34 -9.66
C ILE A 315 -14.28 11.99 -10.11
N ALA A 316 -13.89 12.34 -11.34
CA ALA A 316 -12.56 12.08 -11.88
C ALA A 316 -11.45 12.70 -11.01
N ILE A 317 -11.63 13.92 -10.50
CA ILE A 317 -10.68 14.56 -9.58
C ILE A 317 -10.52 13.72 -8.30
N ALA A 318 -11.62 13.29 -7.69
CA ALA A 318 -11.58 12.48 -6.48
C ALA A 318 -10.91 11.12 -6.72
N LEU A 319 -11.26 10.43 -7.81
CA LEU A 319 -10.68 9.14 -8.16
C LEU A 319 -9.16 9.21 -8.37
N ARG A 320 -8.68 10.22 -9.09
CA ARG A 320 -7.24 10.44 -9.32
C ARG A 320 -6.49 10.78 -8.03
N GLY A 321 -7.11 11.56 -7.15
CA GLY A 321 -6.48 12.03 -5.90
C GLY A 321 -6.54 11.03 -4.74
N PHE A 322 -7.41 10.02 -4.80
CA PHE A 322 -7.57 9.06 -3.72
C PHE A 322 -6.48 7.98 -3.79
N LYS A 323 -5.58 7.96 -2.80
CA LYS A 323 -4.44 7.04 -2.75
C LYS A 323 -4.80 5.62 -2.27
N GLY A 324 -5.96 5.42 -1.66
CA GLY A 324 -6.30 4.21 -0.92
C GLY A 324 -6.25 4.40 0.59
N LEU A 325 -6.43 3.32 1.35
CA LEU A 325 -6.39 3.30 2.82
C LEU A 325 -5.25 2.41 3.31
N PRO A 326 -4.68 2.69 4.50
CA PRO A 326 -3.68 1.82 5.12
C PRO A 326 -4.14 0.37 5.22
N GLN A 327 -3.19 -0.58 5.19
CA GLN A 327 -3.44 -2.02 5.32
C GLN A 327 -4.28 -2.65 4.20
N ARG A 328 -4.49 -1.97 3.06
CA ARG A 328 -5.32 -2.45 1.94
C ARG A 328 -4.54 -2.54 0.63
N GLY A 329 -3.40 -3.22 0.66
CA GLY A 329 -2.49 -3.44 -0.47
C GLY A 329 -1.69 -2.21 -0.90
N LEU A 330 -1.64 -1.17 -0.07
CA LEU A 330 -0.78 0.00 -0.31
C LEU A 330 0.69 -0.34 -0.08
N VAL A 331 1.55 0.29 -0.87
CA VAL A 331 2.97 0.34 -0.54
C VAL A 331 3.15 1.21 0.69
N VAL A 332 3.55 0.60 1.80
CA VAL A 332 3.79 1.28 3.08
C VAL A 332 5.24 1.74 3.24
N GLY A 333 6.14 1.22 2.39
CA GLY A 333 7.53 1.62 2.34
C GLY A 333 8.37 0.58 1.63
N HIS A 334 9.69 0.69 1.79
CA HIS A 334 10.66 -0.20 1.17
C HIS A 334 11.64 -0.73 2.20
N VAL A 335 12.06 -1.98 2.05
CA VAL A 335 13.22 -2.56 2.75
C VAL A 335 14.29 -2.78 1.69
N GLY A 336 15.32 -1.93 1.68
CA GLY A 336 16.19 -1.80 0.50
C GLY A 336 15.38 -1.35 -0.73
N SER A 337 15.45 -2.11 -1.83
CA SER A 337 14.65 -1.86 -3.05
C SER A 337 13.42 -2.77 -3.16
N VAL A 338 13.04 -3.44 -2.08
CA VAL A 338 11.83 -4.29 -2.02
C VAL A 338 10.67 -3.46 -1.50
N ALA A 339 9.63 -3.28 -2.32
CA ALA A 339 8.40 -2.59 -1.95
C ALA A 339 7.53 -3.48 -1.05
N ILE A 340 7.14 -2.98 0.12
CA ILE A 340 6.26 -3.70 1.04
C ILE A 340 4.82 -3.24 0.84
N HIS A 341 3.98 -4.13 0.32
CA HIS A 341 2.54 -3.97 0.21
C HIS A 341 1.87 -4.52 1.48
N ASP A 342 1.21 -3.64 2.23
CA ASP A 342 0.50 -4.00 3.46
C ASP A 342 -0.96 -4.31 3.15
N ASP A 343 -1.33 -5.58 3.22
CA ASP A 343 -2.71 -6.08 3.18
C ASP A 343 -3.04 -6.86 4.47
N THR A 344 -2.55 -6.38 5.61
CA THR A 344 -2.63 -7.08 6.91
C THR A 344 -4.05 -7.32 7.43
N ILE A 345 -5.07 -6.65 6.87
CA ILE A 345 -6.49 -6.92 7.20
C ILE A 345 -7.13 -7.96 6.28
N ALA A 346 -6.38 -8.59 5.38
CA ALA A 346 -6.80 -9.74 4.59
C ALA A 346 -6.83 -11.02 5.44
N LEU A 347 -7.72 -11.03 6.44
CA LEU A 347 -7.89 -12.10 7.44
C LEU A 347 -8.92 -13.15 7.02
N SER A 348 -9.14 -13.31 5.71
CA SER A 348 -9.87 -14.46 5.16
C SER A 348 -9.35 -14.84 3.78
N PRO A 349 -9.50 -16.12 3.36
CA PRO A 349 -9.01 -16.59 2.06
C PRO A 349 -9.46 -15.76 0.87
N LYS A 350 -10.74 -15.43 0.81
CA LYS A 350 -11.28 -14.60 -0.28
C LYS A 350 -10.79 -13.15 -0.25
N LYS A 351 -10.54 -12.57 0.93
CA LYS A 351 -9.99 -11.21 1.04
C LYS A 351 -8.54 -11.16 0.56
N ALA A 352 -7.72 -12.12 0.99
CA ALA A 352 -6.33 -12.24 0.54
C ALA A 352 -6.22 -12.54 -0.96
N LEU A 353 -7.12 -13.39 -1.49
CA LEU A 353 -7.22 -13.67 -2.91
C LEU A 353 -7.44 -12.39 -3.75
N LEU A 354 -8.32 -11.49 -3.31
CA LEU A 354 -8.56 -10.22 -4.01
C LEU A 354 -7.30 -9.32 -4.04
N GLY A 355 -6.57 -9.24 -2.94
CA GLY A 355 -5.31 -8.50 -2.86
C GLY A 355 -4.23 -9.10 -3.77
N LEU A 356 -4.11 -10.43 -3.78
CA LEU A 356 -3.14 -11.17 -4.59
C LEU A 356 -3.44 -11.09 -6.10
N GLU A 357 -4.70 -11.17 -6.51
CA GLU A 357 -5.11 -11.07 -7.92
C GLU A 357 -4.82 -9.69 -8.54
N ALA A 358 -4.54 -8.66 -7.72
CA ALA A 358 -4.11 -7.34 -8.16
C ALA A 358 -2.75 -7.34 -8.87
N PHE A 359 -1.91 -8.34 -8.60
CA PHE A 359 -0.55 -8.44 -9.12
C PHE A 359 -0.53 -9.16 -10.48
N ALA A 360 0.51 -8.87 -11.27
CA ALA A 360 0.76 -9.60 -12.50
C ALA A 360 1.19 -11.06 -12.20
N PHE A 361 1.27 -11.89 -13.23
CA PHE A 361 1.81 -13.23 -13.07
C PHE A 361 3.25 -13.16 -12.58
N ASP A 362 3.58 -14.00 -11.60
CA ASP A 362 4.94 -14.14 -11.07
C ASP A 362 5.60 -12.80 -10.67
N ASP A 363 4.84 -11.91 -10.00
CA ASP A 363 5.24 -10.50 -9.75
C ASP A 363 5.51 -10.19 -8.27
N VAL A 364 5.19 -11.10 -7.35
CA VAL A 364 5.19 -10.80 -5.91
C VAL A 364 5.68 -11.97 -5.04
N ILE A 365 6.32 -11.66 -3.91
CA ILE A 365 6.58 -12.61 -2.82
C ILE A 365 5.50 -12.41 -1.77
N VAL A 366 4.86 -13.47 -1.29
CA VAL A 366 3.74 -13.37 -0.35
C VAL A 366 4.14 -13.82 1.04
N VAL A 367 3.85 -13.03 2.07
CA VAL A 367 3.91 -13.45 3.47
C VAL A 367 2.50 -13.83 3.91
N SER A 368 2.28 -15.10 4.27
CA SER A 368 0.95 -15.63 4.58
C SER A 368 0.98 -16.63 5.76
N GLY A 369 -0.10 -16.78 6.51
CA GLY A 369 -0.14 -17.64 7.71
C GLY A 369 -0.99 -17.10 8.87
N GLY A 370 -0.44 -17.11 10.08
CA GLY A 370 -1.15 -16.62 11.27
C GLY A 370 -1.81 -17.72 12.12
N ALA A 371 -2.65 -17.30 13.06
CA ALA A 371 -3.29 -18.19 14.02
C ALA A 371 -4.61 -18.76 13.47
N LEU A 372 -4.80 -20.07 13.65
CA LEU A 372 -6.05 -20.75 13.31
C LEU A 372 -7.16 -20.54 14.34
N ILE A 373 -6.87 -19.92 15.47
CA ILE A 373 -7.86 -19.67 16.52
C ILE A 373 -7.97 -18.17 16.70
N ALA A 374 -9.16 -17.62 16.46
CA ALA A 374 -9.46 -16.22 16.76
C ALA A 374 -9.48 -15.99 18.29
N PRO A 375 -9.35 -14.75 18.79
CA PRO A 375 -9.38 -14.49 20.23
C PRO A 375 -10.66 -14.94 20.93
N GLY A 376 -11.76 -15.08 20.18
CA GLY A 376 -13.03 -15.63 20.65
C GLY A 376 -13.07 -17.16 20.73
N GLY A 377 -11.97 -17.87 20.45
CA GLY A 377 -11.88 -19.33 20.51
C GLY A 377 -12.36 -20.06 19.25
N GLU A 378 -12.79 -19.32 18.22
CA GLU A 378 -13.28 -19.89 16.96
C GLU A 378 -12.13 -20.41 16.09
N GLN A 379 -12.29 -21.62 15.56
CA GLN A 379 -11.32 -22.24 14.67
C GLN A 379 -11.53 -21.79 13.22
N CYS A 380 -10.55 -21.07 12.66
CA CYS A 380 -10.47 -20.73 11.25
C CYS A 380 -10.27 -22.01 10.41
N VAL A 381 -11.04 -22.15 9.31
CA VAL A 381 -11.01 -23.31 8.39
C VAL A 381 -11.55 -24.60 9.03
N SER A 382 -12.84 -24.60 9.36
CA SER A 382 -13.55 -25.76 9.92
C SER A 382 -14.46 -26.44 8.90
N SER A 383 -14.89 -25.73 7.86
CA SER A 383 -15.83 -26.20 6.85
C SER A 383 -15.18 -26.55 5.51
N ASP A 384 -15.84 -27.40 4.72
CA ASP A 384 -15.37 -27.73 3.36
C ASP A 384 -15.37 -26.53 2.42
N LEU A 385 -16.26 -25.55 2.66
CA LEU A 385 -16.30 -24.31 1.90
C LEU A 385 -15.08 -23.42 2.18
N GLU A 386 -14.68 -23.28 3.45
CA GLU A 386 -13.46 -22.56 3.80
C GLU A 386 -12.22 -23.25 3.24
N LYS A 387 -12.19 -24.59 3.25
CA LYS A 387 -11.11 -25.34 2.59
C LYS A 387 -11.05 -25.06 1.09
N ALA A 388 -12.20 -25.04 0.41
CA ALA A 388 -12.26 -24.69 -1.01
C ALA A 388 -11.79 -23.25 -1.28
N ASP A 389 -12.09 -22.31 -0.38
CA ASP A 389 -11.60 -20.93 -0.51
C ASP A 389 -10.08 -20.82 -0.31
N VAL A 390 -9.50 -21.60 0.63
CA VAL A 390 -8.05 -21.69 0.78
C VAL A 390 -7.42 -22.34 -0.45
N GLN A 391 -8.04 -23.36 -1.05
CA GLN A 391 -7.59 -23.95 -2.32
C GLN A 391 -7.55 -22.92 -3.46
N LEU A 392 -8.59 -22.09 -3.60
CA LEU A 392 -8.60 -21.02 -4.59
C LEU A 392 -7.46 -20.01 -4.36
N TYR A 393 -7.17 -19.69 -3.09
CA TYR A 393 -6.04 -18.84 -2.73
C TYR A 393 -4.68 -19.51 -3.05
N CYS A 394 -4.51 -20.80 -2.72
CA CYS A 394 -3.33 -21.60 -3.08
C CYS A 394 -3.11 -21.65 -4.60
N ALA A 395 -4.18 -21.85 -5.37
CA ALA A 395 -4.12 -21.80 -6.82
C ALA A 395 -3.66 -20.43 -7.32
N ALA A 396 -4.13 -19.34 -6.70
CA ALA A 396 -3.70 -17.98 -7.04
C ALA A 396 -2.24 -17.71 -6.67
N LEU A 397 -1.76 -18.21 -5.52
CA LEU A 397 -0.35 -18.16 -5.15
C LEU A 397 0.51 -18.77 -6.26
N GLY A 398 0.14 -19.95 -6.76
CA GLY A 398 0.85 -20.61 -7.85
C GLY A 398 0.90 -19.83 -9.17
N ARG A 399 -0.04 -18.92 -9.42
CA ARG A 399 -0.06 -18.08 -10.62
C ARG A 399 0.63 -16.73 -10.44
N LYS A 400 0.47 -16.13 -9.27
CA LYS A 400 0.79 -14.72 -9.01
C LYS A 400 2.08 -14.53 -8.24
N ALA A 401 2.42 -15.47 -7.36
CA ALA A 401 3.55 -15.36 -6.47
C ALA A 401 4.77 -16.11 -7.00
N LYS A 402 5.95 -15.49 -6.90
CA LYS A 402 7.25 -16.14 -7.10
C LYS A 402 7.58 -17.11 -5.97
N ALA A 403 7.26 -16.68 -4.76
CA ALA A 403 7.40 -17.46 -3.55
C ALA A 403 6.34 -17.07 -2.52
N VAL A 404 6.08 -17.99 -1.60
CA VAL A 404 5.29 -17.72 -0.40
C VAL A 404 6.10 -18.12 0.84
N VAL A 405 6.15 -17.22 1.81
CA VAL A 405 6.75 -17.47 3.13
C VAL A 405 5.65 -17.63 4.15
N LEU A 406 5.56 -18.84 4.69
CA LEU A 406 4.49 -19.29 5.56
C LEU A 406 4.90 -19.19 7.04
N TYR A 407 3.98 -18.79 7.92
CA TYR A 407 4.22 -18.74 9.37
C TYR A 407 2.98 -19.12 10.19
N GLY A 408 3.19 -19.50 11.45
CA GLY A 408 2.10 -19.89 12.36
C GLY A 408 1.37 -21.16 11.94
N ASP A 409 0.31 -21.52 12.68
CA ASP A 409 -0.48 -22.73 12.44
C ASP A 409 -1.21 -22.66 11.10
N GLY A 410 -1.68 -21.48 10.71
CA GLY A 410 -2.31 -21.22 9.42
C GLY A 410 -1.35 -21.45 8.25
N GLY A 411 -0.06 -21.15 8.43
CA GLY A 411 0.98 -21.47 7.44
C GLY A 411 1.08 -22.97 7.16
N ARG A 412 0.87 -23.83 8.17
CA ARG A 412 0.88 -25.30 7.97
C ARG A 412 -0.29 -25.78 7.11
N VAL A 413 -1.47 -25.18 7.29
CA VAL A 413 -2.66 -25.49 6.48
C VAL A 413 -2.42 -25.14 5.01
N ILE A 414 -1.89 -23.94 4.76
CA ILE A 414 -1.54 -23.50 3.39
C ILE A 414 -0.49 -24.43 2.78
N GLN A 415 0.54 -24.80 3.54
CA GLN A 415 1.61 -25.69 3.08
C GLN A 415 1.07 -27.07 2.68
N GLU A 416 0.17 -27.66 3.48
CA GLU A 416 -0.44 -28.95 3.19
C GLU A 416 -1.29 -28.90 1.92
N MET A 417 -2.08 -27.84 1.74
CA MET A 417 -2.88 -27.66 0.52
C MET A 417 -2.01 -27.49 -0.73
N LEU A 418 -0.95 -26.69 -0.67
CA LEU A 418 -0.03 -26.50 -1.79
C LEU A 418 0.67 -27.82 -2.21
N ARG A 419 0.99 -28.68 -1.24
CA ARG A 419 1.55 -30.02 -1.51
C ARG A 419 0.53 -30.93 -2.23
N ASN A 420 -0.72 -30.91 -1.78
CA ASN A 420 -1.78 -31.75 -2.35
C ASN A 420 -2.14 -31.34 -3.79
N GLU A 421 -2.05 -30.05 -4.11
CA GLU A 421 -2.33 -29.51 -5.45
C GLU A 421 -1.18 -29.69 -6.46
N ARG A 422 -0.02 -30.24 -6.05
CA ARG A 422 1.18 -30.39 -6.89
C ARG A 422 1.59 -29.09 -7.59
N GLN A 423 1.55 -27.97 -6.86
CA GLN A 423 2.08 -26.67 -7.29
C GLN A 423 3.62 -26.75 -7.37
N THR A 424 4.17 -27.37 -8.41
CA THR A 424 5.60 -27.74 -8.50
C THR A 424 6.53 -26.57 -8.82
N GLN A 425 6.00 -25.39 -9.15
CA GLN A 425 6.78 -24.22 -9.55
C GLN A 425 6.83 -23.10 -8.50
N LEU A 426 5.94 -23.11 -7.49
CA LEU A 426 5.93 -22.09 -6.44
C LEU A 426 6.98 -22.42 -5.37
N LEU A 427 7.88 -21.48 -5.09
CA LEU A 427 8.80 -21.60 -3.97
C LEU A 427 8.03 -21.43 -2.65
N VAL A 428 8.03 -22.45 -1.79
CA VAL A 428 7.38 -22.41 -0.48
C VAL A 428 8.43 -22.46 0.63
N ASP A 429 8.53 -21.39 1.40
CA ASP A 429 9.41 -21.30 2.58
C ASP A 429 8.56 -21.19 3.86
N VAL A 430 9.12 -21.57 5.00
CA VAL A 430 8.46 -21.54 6.31
C VAL A 430 9.32 -20.79 7.32
N ALA A 431 8.70 -19.91 8.08
CA ALA A 431 9.31 -19.17 9.18
C ALA A 431 8.64 -19.52 10.51
N HIS A 432 9.36 -19.33 11.61
CA HIS A 432 8.87 -19.64 12.95
C HIS A 432 7.89 -18.57 13.48
N ASP A 433 8.02 -17.34 13.01
CA ASP A 433 7.13 -16.23 13.32
C ASP A 433 7.00 -15.26 12.13
N PHE A 434 6.21 -14.20 12.33
CA PHE A 434 5.97 -13.18 11.29
C PHE A 434 7.21 -12.34 10.97
N GLU A 435 8.04 -11.98 11.96
CA GLU A 435 9.24 -11.15 11.74
C GLU A 435 10.23 -11.91 10.84
N ALA A 436 10.48 -13.18 11.13
CA ALA A 436 11.30 -14.06 10.31
C ALA A 436 10.67 -14.32 8.93
N ALA A 437 9.33 -14.41 8.85
CA ALA A 437 8.63 -14.57 7.57
C ALA A 437 8.83 -13.36 6.66
N LEU A 438 8.68 -12.16 7.22
CA LEU A 438 8.89 -10.90 6.50
C LEU A 438 10.34 -10.74 6.06
N ALA A 439 11.30 -11.02 6.94
CA ALA A 439 12.73 -10.97 6.61
C ALA A 439 13.09 -11.94 5.47
N LYS A 440 12.61 -13.19 5.53
CA LYS A 440 12.79 -14.17 4.45
C LYS A 440 12.12 -13.73 3.15
N ALA A 441 10.91 -13.19 3.22
CA ALA A 441 10.20 -12.71 2.03
C ALA A 441 10.94 -11.54 1.36
N VAL A 442 11.50 -10.63 2.16
CA VAL A 442 12.38 -9.57 1.66
C VAL A 442 13.62 -10.15 1.00
N SER A 443 14.27 -11.16 1.60
CA SER A 443 15.41 -11.85 0.98
C SER A 443 15.06 -12.55 -0.33
N HIS A 444 13.89 -13.18 -0.42
CA HIS A 444 13.39 -13.80 -1.67
C HIS A 444 13.00 -12.76 -2.73
N ALA A 445 12.60 -11.57 -2.32
CA ALA A 445 12.24 -10.47 -3.21
C ALA A 445 13.46 -9.63 -3.64
N ALA A 446 14.58 -9.73 -2.94
CA ALA A 446 15.80 -9.00 -3.23
C ALA A 446 16.42 -9.46 -4.57
N PRO A 447 17.13 -8.58 -5.31
CA PRO A 447 17.50 -7.21 -4.93
C PRO A 447 16.39 -6.18 -5.15
N ILE A 448 15.43 -6.42 -6.06
CA ILE A 448 14.27 -5.57 -6.34
C ILE A 448 13.05 -6.47 -6.47
N GLY A 449 11.99 -6.15 -5.75
CA GLY A 449 10.78 -6.95 -5.80
C GLY A 449 9.65 -6.34 -5.00
N LYS A 450 8.55 -7.07 -4.95
CA LYS A 450 7.36 -6.71 -4.19
C LYS A 450 7.12 -7.79 -3.15
N VAL A 451 6.88 -7.40 -1.92
CA VAL A 451 6.37 -8.30 -0.88
C VAL A 451 4.94 -7.90 -0.58
N LEU A 452 4.01 -8.83 -0.71
CA LEU A 452 2.63 -8.68 -0.24
C LEU A 452 2.50 -9.36 1.12
N VAL A 453 2.18 -8.58 2.15
CA VAL A 453 1.82 -9.12 3.45
C VAL A 453 0.32 -9.39 3.47
N ALA A 454 -0.06 -10.66 3.31
CA ALA A 454 -1.44 -11.14 3.29
C ALA A 454 -1.59 -12.33 4.25
N PRO A 455 -1.85 -12.05 5.55
CA PRO A 455 -1.86 -13.08 6.58
C PRO A 455 -2.81 -14.24 6.30
N LEU A 456 -3.97 -14.05 5.66
CA LEU A 456 -5.00 -15.08 5.47
C LEU A 456 -5.78 -15.45 6.74
N PHE A 457 -5.10 -15.68 7.86
CA PHE A 457 -5.71 -16.03 9.14
C PHE A 457 -5.45 -14.99 10.23
N TYR A 458 -6.10 -15.19 11.39
CA TYR A 458 -6.13 -14.21 12.45
C TYR A 458 -4.72 -13.85 12.97
N ASN A 459 -4.48 -12.55 13.13
CA ASN A 459 -3.35 -11.97 13.84
C ASN A 459 -3.77 -10.61 14.39
N LEU A 460 -3.03 -10.06 15.36
CA LEU A 460 -3.23 -8.70 15.84
C LEU A 460 -2.68 -7.69 14.81
N PRO A 461 -3.52 -6.91 14.10
CA PRO A 461 -3.06 -6.02 13.04
C PRO A 461 -2.13 -4.91 13.55
N SER A 462 -2.30 -4.48 14.80
CA SER A 462 -1.43 -3.49 15.45
C SER A 462 0.01 -3.99 15.63
N HIS A 463 0.17 -5.28 15.96
CA HIS A 463 1.48 -5.90 16.13
C HIS A 463 2.19 -6.06 14.77
N LEU A 464 1.47 -6.54 13.75
CA LEU A 464 2.00 -6.68 12.40
C LEU A 464 2.40 -5.33 11.79
N LYS A 465 1.55 -4.32 11.95
CA LYS A 465 1.83 -2.96 11.48
C LYS A 465 3.12 -2.41 12.10
N GLN A 466 3.29 -2.53 13.42
CA GLN A 466 4.51 -2.07 14.10
C GLN A 466 5.75 -2.83 13.64
N ILE A 467 5.64 -4.13 13.35
CA ILE A 467 6.74 -4.92 12.78
C ILE A 467 7.11 -4.41 11.39
N ILE A 468 6.12 -4.19 10.52
CA ILE A 468 6.33 -3.69 9.16
C ILE A 468 6.95 -2.28 9.21
N GLU A 469 6.43 -1.38 10.06
CA GLU A 469 6.97 -0.05 10.26
C GLU A 469 8.42 -0.09 10.76
N ARG A 470 8.75 -0.96 11.73
CA ARG A 470 10.12 -1.15 12.22
C ARG A 470 11.05 -1.70 11.13
N ALA A 471 10.57 -2.62 10.29
CA ALA A 471 11.34 -3.19 9.19
C ALA A 471 11.65 -2.14 8.10
N ILE A 472 10.75 -1.19 7.89
CA ILE A 472 10.88 -0.11 6.90
C ILE A 472 11.73 1.07 7.42
N GLN A 473 11.93 1.18 8.74
CA GLN A 473 12.73 2.26 9.33
C GLN A 473 14.22 2.10 9.05
N PRO A 474 14.90 3.12 8.50
CA PRO A 474 16.34 3.07 8.31
C PRO A 474 17.08 3.12 9.66
N GLY A 475 17.90 2.10 9.95
CA GLY A 475 18.85 2.12 11.07
C GLY A 475 18.60 1.15 12.23
N LEU A 476 17.60 0.26 12.17
CA LEU A 476 17.47 -0.83 13.13
C LEU A 476 18.37 -2.00 12.73
N LYS A 477 19.40 -2.28 13.54
CA LYS A 477 20.24 -3.49 13.41
C LYS A 477 19.33 -4.74 13.43
N PRO A 478 19.58 -5.75 12.59
CA PRO A 478 18.94 -7.05 12.74
C PRO A 478 19.18 -7.56 14.16
N VAL A 479 18.12 -7.91 14.88
CA VAL A 479 18.26 -8.62 16.15
C VAL A 479 18.80 -10.00 15.82
N HIS A 480 20.10 -10.20 16.01
CA HIS A 480 20.69 -11.53 16.03
C HIS A 480 20.21 -12.26 17.29
N HIS A 481 19.14 -13.05 17.15
CA HIS A 481 18.92 -14.14 18.08
C HIS A 481 19.98 -15.21 17.83
N SER A 482 20.91 -15.33 18.79
CA SER A 482 21.90 -16.39 18.80
C SER A 482 21.19 -17.75 18.99
N THR A 483 21.17 -18.57 17.95
CA THR A 483 20.94 -20.01 18.09
C THR A 483 22.15 -20.74 17.51
N LYS A 484 22.82 -21.50 18.38
CA LYS A 484 23.94 -22.39 18.02
C LYS A 484 23.48 -23.43 17.00
N PRO A 485 24.33 -23.86 16.06
CA PRO A 485 23.97 -24.88 15.09
C PRO A 485 24.02 -26.26 15.75
N SER A 486 22.96 -27.05 15.57
CA SER A 486 22.98 -28.50 15.79
C SER A 486 23.11 -29.22 14.45
N ASN A 487 23.97 -30.23 14.46
CA ASN A 487 24.48 -31.03 13.35
C ASN A 487 23.43 -31.72 12.45
N GLU A 488 23.94 -32.22 11.32
CA GLU A 488 23.41 -33.29 10.45
C GLU A 488 22.37 -32.84 9.40
N ILE A 489 22.52 -33.04 8.07
CA ILE A 489 23.25 -34.02 7.23
C ILE A 489 23.70 -33.34 5.91
N MET A 490 24.95 -33.54 5.49
CA MET A 490 25.43 -33.19 4.14
C MET A 490 25.04 -34.30 3.15
N MET A 491 24.28 -33.93 2.11
CA MET A 491 24.26 -34.63 0.83
C MET A 491 24.97 -33.77 -0.20
N THR A 492 26.09 -34.26 -0.71
CA THR A 492 26.88 -33.69 -1.79
C THR A 492 26.12 -33.76 -3.11
N VAL A 493 25.87 -32.60 -3.73
CA VAL A 493 25.48 -32.49 -5.14
C VAL A 493 26.53 -31.65 -5.86
N GLN A 494 27.12 -32.25 -6.89
CA GLN A 494 28.19 -31.70 -7.72
C GLN A 494 27.72 -30.49 -8.53
N ASP A 495 28.68 -29.61 -8.83
CA ASP A 495 28.59 -28.38 -9.61
C ASP A 495 27.72 -28.45 -10.87
N LYS A 496 26.84 -27.46 -11.02
CA LYS A 496 26.50 -26.80 -12.30
C LYS A 496 25.87 -25.41 -12.03
N PRO A 497 26.19 -24.39 -12.85
CA PRO A 497 25.98 -22.98 -12.51
C PRO A 497 24.51 -22.56 -12.62
N ALA A 498 24.11 -21.69 -11.69
CA ALA A 498 22.79 -21.08 -11.61
C ALA A 498 22.52 -20.18 -12.83
N LEU A 499 21.35 -20.37 -13.45
CA LEU A 499 20.82 -19.50 -14.50
C LEU A 499 19.91 -18.45 -13.84
N ALA A 500 20.29 -17.18 -14.03
CA ALA A 500 19.59 -15.98 -13.62
C ALA A 500 18.25 -15.78 -14.35
N THR A 501 17.34 -15.00 -13.74
CA THR A 501 16.32 -14.10 -14.32
C THR A 501 15.36 -13.64 -13.19
N GLU A 502 15.54 -12.53 -12.46
CA GLU A 502 15.64 -11.11 -12.82
C GLU A 502 14.57 -10.65 -13.83
N ALA A 503 13.66 -9.76 -13.41
CA ALA A 503 13.02 -8.87 -14.38
C ALA A 503 14.17 -8.08 -15.02
N ALA A 504 14.31 -8.23 -16.33
CA ALA A 504 15.56 -8.00 -17.00
C ALA A 504 16.11 -6.60 -16.70
N PRO A 505 17.41 -6.46 -16.37
CA PRO A 505 18.04 -5.16 -16.27
C PRO A 505 17.74 -4.33 -17.52
N SER A 506 17.63 -3.01 -17.34
CA SER A 506 17.57 -2.04 -18.45
C SER A 506 18.53 -2.50 -19.55
N VAL A 507 18.12 -2.40 -20.81
CA VAL A 507 18.91 -2.95 -21.94
C VAL A 507 20.36 -2.49 -21.87
N ILE A 508 20.58 -1.28 -21.35
CA ILE A 508 21.88 -0.69 -21.04
C ILE A 508 22.78 -1.56 -20.16
N TYR A 509 22.24 -2.14 -19.09
CA TYR A 509 23.00 -2.80 -18.02
C TYR A 509 23.00 -4.33 -18.12
N ARG A 510 22.46 -4.89 -19.21
CA ARG A 510 22.43 -6.35 -19.47
C ARG A 510 23.81 -6.94 -19.68
N SER A 511 24.76 -6.13 -20.15
CA SER A 511 26.14 -6.52 -20.35
C SER A 511 27.04 -5.31 -20.11
N ALA A 512 28.18 -5.55 -19.47
CA ALA A 512 29.21 -4.53 -19.25
C ALA A 512 29.83 -4.04 -20.57
N ASP A 513 30.09 -4.94 -21.52
CA ASP A 513 30.61 -4.57 -22.85
C ASP A 513 29.61 -3.71 -23.61
N TRP A 514 28.33 -3.99 -23.41
CA TRP A 514 27.24 -3.24 -24.01
C TRP A 514 27.11 -1.83 -23.42
N TYR A 515 27.14 -1.73 -22.08
CA TYR A 515 27.21 -0.45 -21.38
C TYR A 515 28.39 0.39 -21.86
N ASP A 516 29.55 -0.25 -22.04
CA ASP A 516 30.77 0.40 -22.46
C ASP A 516 30.65 1.02 -23.87
N GLN A 517 29.99 0.32 -24.80
CA GLN A 517 29.73 0.81 -26.15
C GLN A 517 28.66 1.89 -26.22
N LEU A 518 27.68 1.89 -25.32
CA LEU A 518 26.65 2.93 -25.24
C LEU A 518 27.19 4.23 -24.63
N TYR A 519 28.23 4.13 -23.79
CA TYR A 519 28.86 5.28 -23.12
C TYR A 519 30.38 5.32 -23.33
N PRO A 520 30.89 5.44 -24.57
CA PRO A 520 32.32 5.56 -24.85
C PRO A 520 32.95 6.79 -24.18
N GLN A 521 32.20 7.88 -24.07
CA GLN A 521 32.59 9.13 -23.43
C GLN A 521 32.83 9.00 -21.92
N ALA A 522 32.38 7.92 -21.27
CA ALA A 522 32.65 7.71 -19.85
C ALA A 522 34.16 7.54 -19.55
N LEU A 523 34.95 7.05 -20.51
CA LEU A 523 36.40 7.00 -20.38
C LEU A 523 37.03 8.40 -20.34
N GLU A 524 36.54 9.32 -21.18
CA GLU A 524 37.01 10.71 -21.19
C GLU A 524 36.70 11.40 -19.86
N TRP A 525 35.50 11.20 -19.32
CA TRP A 525 35.14 11.73 -17.99
C TRP A 525 36.03 11.15 -16.89
N ALA A 526 36.36 9.85 -16.97
CA ALA A 526 37.27 9.24 -16.01
C ALA A 526 38.68 9.88 -16.07
N GLN A 527 39.22 10.11 -17.27
CA GLN A 527 40.50 10.80 -17.46
C GLN A 527 40.46 12.24 -16.92
N GLN A 528 39.41 13.00 -17.23
CA GLN A 528 39.21 14.36 -16.73
C GLN A 528 39.12 14.39 -15.20
N SER A 529 38.41 13.43 -14.59
CA SER A 529 38.32 13.32 -13.13
C SER A 529 39.66 13.05 -12.47
N LEU A 530 40.52 12.22 -13.09
CA LEU A 530 41.86 11.93 -12.58
C LEU A 530 42.73 13.20 -12.58
N GLU A 531 42.69 13.98 -13.67
CA GLU A 531 43.45 15.23 -13.76
C GLU A 531 42.95 16.29 -12.78
N ILE A 532 41.63 16.40 -12.57
CA ILE A 532 41.04 17.25 -11.53
C ILE A 532 41.55 16.82 -10.14
N VAL A 533 41.49 15.52 -9.82
CA VAL A 533 41.95 15.01 -8.53
C VAL A 533 43.45 15.28 -8.34
N LYS A 534 44.29 15.00 -9.34
CA LYS A 534 45.74 15.27 -9.25
C LYS A 534 46.06 16.75 -9.05
N THR A 535 45.30 17.64 -9.69
CA THR A 535 45.54 19.08 -9.63
C THR A 535 45.14 19.68 -8.28
N HIS A 536 44.05 19.16 -7.68
CA HIS A 536 43.43 19.77 -6.50
C HIS A 536 43.62 18.98 -5.20
N ALA A 537 44.15 17.77 -5.23
CA ALA A 537 44.40 16.97 -4.04
C ALA A 537 45.58 17.55 -3.24
N ASP A 538 45.44 17.56 -1.91
CA ASP A 538 46.53 17.95 -1.03
C ASP A 538 47.46 16.75 -0.81
N GLY A 539 48.60 16.73 -1.49
CA GLY A 539 49.62 15.69 -1.37
C GLY A 539 49.47 14.54 -2.36
N GLN A 540 50.15 13.42 -2.09
CA GLN A 540 50.07 12.23 -2.92
C GLN A 540 48.72 11.52 -2.71
N LEU A 541 48.07 11.12 -3.80
CA LEU A 541 46.82 10.37 -3.76
C LEU A 541 47.09 8.90 -3.40
N GLU A 542 46.60 8.43 -2.25
CA GLU A 542 46.82 7.06 -1.77
C GLU A 542 45.56 6.18 -1.89
N LYS A 543 44.38 6.72 -1.55
CA LYS A 543 43.10 6.00 -1.54
C LYS A 543 41.99 6.79 -2.24
N VAL A 544 41.37 6.17 -3.24
CA VAL A 544 40.22 6.73 -3.96
C VAL A 544 39.01 5.80 -3.88
N LEU A 545 37.81 6.38 -3.77
CA LEU A 545 36.54 5.68 -3.89
C LEU A 545 35.76 6.19 -5.09
N ASP A 546 35.30 5.29 -5.95
CA ASP A 546 34.38 5.56 -7.05
C ASP A 546 32.98 5.02 -6.73
N ILE A 547 32.01 5.94 -6.60
CA ILE A 547 30.60 5.64 -6.30
C ILE A 547 29.80 5.60 -7.59
N GLY A 548 29.25 4.43 -7.87
CA GLY A 548 28.69 4.04 -9.18
C GLY A 548 29.80 3.74 -10.16
N CYS A 549 30.73 2.85 -9.79
CA CYS A 549 31.96 2.62 -10.53
C CYS A 549 31.77 1.97 -11.91
N GLY A 550 30.55 1.49 -12.22
CA GLY A 550 30.22 0.90 -13.51
C GLY A 550 31.16 -0.25 -13.83
N THR A 551 31.75 -0.23 -15.02
CA THR A 551 32.69 -1.26 -15.48
C THR A 551 34.13 -1.08 -14.97
N GLY A 552 34.37 -0.12 -14.08
CA GLY A 552 35.67 0.10 -13.43
C GLY A 552 36.66 0.97 -14.20
N ARG A 553 36.22 1.72 -15.22
CA ARG A 553 37.12 2.55 -16.06
C ARG A 553 37.90 3.60 -15.27
N ALA A 554 37.26 4.26 -14.30
CA ALA A 554 37.96 5.22 -13.46
C ALA A 554 38.93 4.50 -12.51
N LEU A 555 38.52 3.39 -11.90
CA LEU A 555 39.38 2.59 -11.03
C LEU A 555 40.69 2.18 -11.71
N GLU A 556 40.61 1.71 -12.96
CA GLU A 556 41.78 1.33 -13.77
C GLU A 556 42.78 2.50 -13.92
N LEU A 557 42.27 3.70 -14.22
CA LEU A 557 43.11 4.90 -14.37
C LEU A 557 43.73 5.34 -13.04
N PHE A 558 42.96 5.30 -11.95
CA PHE A 558 43.44 5.67 -10.62
C PHE A 558 44.47 4.68 -10.08
N GLN A 559 44.28 3.37 -10.30
CA GLN A 559 45.29 2.35 -10.00
C GLN A 559 46.57 2.57 -10.81
N GLY A 560 46.45 2.89 -12.10
CA GLY A 560 47.57 3.25 -12.96
C GLY A 560 48.36 4.49 -12.48
N SER A 561 47.73 5.35 -11.67
CA SER A 561 48.40 6.50 -11.04
C SER A 561 49.13 6.15 -9.72
N GLY A 562 49.00 4.92 -9.24
CA GLY A 562 49.60 4.42 -8.01
C GLY A 562 48.70 4.47 -6.77
N ALA A 563 47.43 4.88 -6.91
CA ALA A 563 46.47 4.91 -5.80
C ALA A 563 45.79 3.53 -5.62
N SER A 564 45.51 3.17 -4.37
CA SER A 564 44.59 2.08 -4.06
C SER A 564 43.16 2.53 -4.33
N ALA A 565 42.38 1.69 -5.02
CA ALA A 565 41.06 2.07 -5.52
C ALA A 565 39.95 1.18 -4.94
N TRP A 566 38.85 1.82 -4.54
CA TRP A 566 37.62 1.17 -4.11
C TRP A 566 36.50 1.53 -5.08
N GLY A 567 35.72 0.53 -5.47
CA GLY A 567 34.58 0.70 -6.36
C GLY A 567 33.30 0.24 -5.68
N VAL A 568 32.23 1.01 -5.79
CA VAL A 568 30.91 0.58 -5.34
C VAL A 568 29.90 0.80 -6.44
N ASP A 569 29.10 -0.21 -6.75
CA ASP A 569 27.97 -0.08 -7.67
C ASP A 569 26.75 -0.82 -7.11
N ILE A 570 25.55 -0.37 -7.49
CA ILE A 570 24.28 -0.99 -7.07
C ILE A 570 23.92 -2.19 -7.96
N LEU A 571 24.56 -2.31 -9.13
CA LEU A 571 24.31 -3.35 -10.11
C LEU A 571 25.36 -4.47 -10.03
N PRO A 572 24.96 -5.72 -9.75
CA PRO A 572 25.89 -6.85 -9.70
C PRO A 572 26.67 -7.07 -11.00
N THR A 573 26.06 -6.81 -12.16
CA THR A 573 26.70 -6.94 -13.47
C THR A 573 27.86 -5.95 -13.66
N MET A 574 27.74 -4.74 -13.11
CA MET A 574 28.79 -3.72 -13.12
C MET A 574 29.91 -4.08 -12.15
N VAL A 575 29.57 -4.49 -10.92
CA VAL A 575 30.53 -4.97 -9.92
C VAL A 575 31.39 -6.11 -10.47
N ALA A 576 30.77 -7.13 -11.07
CA ALA A 576 31.49 -8.27 -11.63
C ALA A 576 32.45 -7.85 -12.76
N ALA A 577 32.03 -6.95 -13.65
CA ALA A 577 32.87 -6.44 -14.72
C ALA A 577 34.01 -5.55 -14.21
N SER A 578 33.74 -4.72 -13.21
CA SER A 578 34.75 -3.89 -12.55
C SER A 578 35.79 -4.73 -11.83
N GLN A 579 35.39 -5.81 -11.15
CA GLN A 579 36.31 -6.78 -10.53
C GLN A 579 37.17 -7.50 -11.57
N ALA A 580 36.58 -7.85 -12.72
CA ALA A 580 37.32 -8.49 -13.81
C ALA A 580 38.34 -7.54 -14.46
N ARG A 581 37.98 -6.26 -14.64
CA ARG A 581 38.87 -5.23 -15.20
C ARG A 581 39.97 -4.83 -14.23
N CYS A 582 39.63 -4.67 -12.95
CA CYS A 582 40.50 -4.14 -11.90
C CYS A 582 40.60 -5.15 -10.73
N PRO A 583 41.30 -6.29 -10.91
CA PRO A 583 41.34 -7.35 -9.91
C PRO A 583 42.01 -6.93 -8.59
N ASP A 584 42.87 -5.92 -8.64
CA ASP A 584 43.56 -5.37 -7.46
C ASP A 584 42.73 -4.28 -6.75
N ALA A 585 41.56 -3.90 -7.30
CA ALA A 585 40.68 -2.90 -6.69
C ALA A 585 39.69 -3.56 -5.73
N ASN A 586 39.36 -2.86 -4.64
CA ASN A 586 38.35 -3.31 -3.69
C ASN A 586 36.95 -2.93 -4.18
N VAL A 587 36.34 -3.79 -5.00
CA VAL A 587 35.03 -3.53 -5.60
C VAL A 587 33.93 -4.32 -4.88
N SER A 588 32.86 -3.64 -4.47
CA SER A 588 31.72 -4.26 -3.77
C SER A 588 30.36 -3.77 -4.26
N LEU A 589 29.32 -4.57 -4.02
CA LEU A 589 27.93 -4.20 -4.26
C LEU A 589 27.44 -3.29 -3.12
N GLY A 590 26.89 -2.13 -3.44
CA GLY A 590 26.43 -1.19 -2.43
C GLY A 590 25.60 -0.02 -2.95
N ASP A 591 24.79 0.55 -2.05
CA ASP A 591 23.98 1.73 -2.32
C ASP A 591 24.69 2.99 -1.83
N MET A 592 24.83 4.00 -2.71
CA MET A 592 25.47 5.27 -2.38
C MET A 592 24.86 6.01 -1.18
N ARG A 593 23.60 5.73 -0.81
CA ARG A 593 22.88 6.37 0.30
C ARG A 593 23.25 5.79 1.66
N SER A 594 23.69 4.54 1.71
CA SER A 594 23.91 3.81 2.96
C SER A 594 25.23 3.05 3.00
N LEU A 595 26.11 3.26 2.02
CA LEU A 595 27.39 2.58 1.91
C LEU A 595 28.18 2.68 3.21
N ALA A 596 28.56 1.53 3.75
CA ALA A 596 29.41 1.40 4.92
C ALA A 596 30.72 0.73 4.50
N LEU A 597 31.81 1.48 4.58
CA LEU A 597 33.18 0.99 4.41
C LEU A 597 33.96 1.39 5.67
N ASP A 598 34.82 0.51 6.15
CA ASP A 598 35.66 0.75 7.34
C ASP A 598 36.92 1.57 7.01
N GLU A 599 36.82 2.45 5.99
CA GLU A 599 37.93 3.19 5.40
C GLU A 599 37.54 4.66 5.17
N THR A 600 38.55 5.51 5.02
CA THR A 600 38.38 6.89 4.55
C THR A 600 39.32 7.16 3.37
N PHE A 601 38.88 8.05 2.47
CA PHE A 601 39.48 8.25 1.16
C PHE A 601 40.01 9.67 1.00
N ASP A 602 41.12 9.81 0.29
CA ASP A 602 41.70 11.08 -0.13
C ASP A 602 40.80 11.78 -1.16
N ALA A 603 40.16 10.99 -2.02
CA ALA A 603 39.20 11.45 -3.01
C ALA A 603 38.01 10.48 -3.11
N VAL A 604 36.81 11.03 -3.20
CA VAL A 604 35.58 10.31 -3.54
C VAL A 604 35.06 10.89 -4.86
N ILE A 605 34.82 10.03 -5.85
CA ILE A 605 34.31 10.44 -7.15
C ILE A 605 32.95 9.80 -7.41
N SER A 606 32.09 10.50 -8.17
CA SER A 606 30.83 9.97 -8.67
C SER A 606 30.56 10.53 -10.06
N LEU A 607 30.71 9.69 -11.08
CA LEU A 607 30.71 10.12 -12.47
C LEU A 607 29.43 9.74 -13.20
N GLY A 608 29.17 10.39 -14.34
CA GLY A 608 28.15 9.93 -15.28
C GLY A 608 26.70 10.11 -14.82
N SER A 609 26.41 11.07 -13.94
CA SER A 609 25.10 11.33 -13.34
C SER A 609 24.61 10.29 -12.32
N VAL A 610 25.49 9.44 -11.79
CA VAL A 610 25.15 8.51 -10.70
C VAL A 610 24.46 9.24 -9.55
N PHE A 611 25.03 10.38 -9.13
CA PHE A 611 24.48 11.21 -8.06
C PHE A 611 23.03 11.68 -8.32
N ALA A 612 22.63 11.88 -9.59
CA ALA A 612 21.27 12.30 -9.93
C ALA A 612 20.19 11.23 -9.68
N HIS A 613 20.58 9.99 -9.35
CA HIS A 613 19.65 8.95 -8.90
C HIS A 613 19.26 9.10 -7.42
N ALA A 614 19.80 10.08 -6.70
CA ALA A 614 19.25 10.54 -5.42
C ALA A 614 17.99 11.39 -5.68
N LEU A 615 16.83 10.72 -5.80
CA LEU A 615 15.60 11.32 -6.33
C LEU A 615 14.85 12.26 -5.36
N THR A 616 15.17 12.21 -4.08
CA THR A 616 14.55 13.03 -3.02
C THR A 616 15.60 13.80 -2.24
N ASP A 617 15.19 14.83 -1.49
CA ASP A 617 16.11 15.57 -0.62
C ASP A 617 16.74 14.65 0.43
N ALA A 618 15.95 13.70 0.96
CA ALA A 618 16.44 12.69 1.89
C ALA A 618 17.49 11.76 1.25
N ASP A 619 17.31 11.38 -0.02
CA ASP A 619 18.34 10.60 -0.73
C ASP A 619 19.63 11.41 -0.90
N VAL A 620 19.53 12.69 -1.26
CA VAL A 620 20.69 13.59 -1.42
C VAL A 620 21.44 13.76 -0.09
N GLU A 621 20.70 14.00 1.01
CA GLU A 621 21.25 14.09 2.35
C GLU A 621 21.94 12.79 2.79
N ALA A 622 21.32 11.65 2.55
CA ALA A 622 21.88 10.34 2.90
C ALA A 622 23.15 10.04 2.09
N THR A 623 23.13 10.29 0.78
CA THR A 623 24.30 10.12 -0.10
C THR A 623 25.44 11.04 0.31
N LEU A 624 25.18 12.34 0.51
CA LEU A 624 26.23 13.27 0.93
C LEU A 624 26.72 13.01 2.35
N GLY A 625 25.86 12.55 3.26
CA GLY A 625 26.26 12.11 4.60
C GLY A 625 27.20 10.91 4.56
N THR A 626 26.91 9.95 3.67
CA THR A 626 27.77 8.80 3.40
C THR A 626 29.11 9.23 2.81
N ILE A 627 29.10 10.08 1.78
CA ILE A 627 30.31 10.63 1.15
C ILE A 627 31.12 11.43 2.18
N ALA A 628 30.49 12.27 3.01
CA ALA A 628 31.14 13.07 4.05
C ALA A 628 31.84 12.22 5.12
N ARG A 629 31.28 11.05 5.44
CA ARG A 629 31.86 10.09 6.38
C ARG A 629 33.07 9.37 5.77
N LEU A 630 32.97 9.03 4.49
CA LEU A 630 34.01 8.27 3.77
C LEU A 630 35.14 9.19 3.25
N THR A 631 34.91 10.48 3.12
CA THR A 631 35.96 11.43 2.72
C THR A 631 36.73 11.90 3.94
N ARG A 632 38.05 11.74 3.96
CA ARG A 632 38.86 12.24 5.09
C ARG A 632 38.79 13.77 5.17
N PRO A 633 39.05 14.38 6.33
CA PRO A 633 39.29 15.82 6.44
C PRO A 633 40.34 16.31 5.42
N GLY A 634 40.00 17.35 4.66
CA GLY A 634 40.82 17.88 3.55
C GLY A 634 40.74 17.08 2.25
N GLY A 635 40.08 15.92 2.23
CA GLY A 635 39.88 15.10 1.04
C GLY A 635 38.92 15.74 0.02
N LEU A 636 38.99 15.29 -1.22
CA LEU A 636 38.20 15.81 -2.33
C LEU A 636 36.94 15.00 -2.61
N LEU A 637 35.91 15.70 -3.07
CA LEU A 637 34.73 15.14 -3.71
C LEU A 637 34.65 15.68 -5.14
N VAL A 638 34.53 14.79 -6.13
CA VAL A 638 34.31 15.14 -7.54
C VAL A 638 33.04 14.48 -8.04
N ILE A 639 32.03 15.28 -8.41
CA ILE A 639 30.78 14.79 -8.97
C ILE A 639 30.66 15.28 -10.42
N HIS A 640 30.38 14.37 -11.34
CA HIS A 640 30.04 14.69 -12.73
C HIS A 640 28.59 14.29 -13.03
N VAL A 641 27.75 15.26 -13.38
CA VAL A 641 26.29 15.10 -13.43
C VAL A 641 25.65 15.93 -14.54
N LEU A 642 24.46 15.53 -15.00
CA LEU A 642 23.65 16.30 -15.93
C LEU A 642 23.27 17.66 -15.32
N ASN A 643 23.41 18.74 -16.10
CA ASN A 643 23.10 20.09 -15.67
C ASN A 643 21.58 20.32 -15.66
N GLY A 644 20.98 20.39 -14.47
CA GLY A 644 19.54 20.63 -14.33
C GLY A 644 19.07 21.97 -14.88
N ALA A 645 19.93 23.01 -14.82
CA ALA A 645 19.62 24.33 -15.35
C ALA A 645 19.56 24.30 -16.89
N ALA A 646 20.50 23.63 -17.55
CA ALA A 646 20.50 23.47 -19.00
C ALA A 646 19.27 22.68 -19.50
N VAL A 647 18.85 21.66 -18.76
CA VAL A 647 17.62 20.90 -19.07
C VAL A 647 16.38 21.79 -18.96
N LEU A 648 16.26 22.59 -17.88
CA LEU A 648 15.11 23.48 -17.72
C LEU A 648 15.08 24.63 -18.72
N ALA A 649 16.24 25.13 -19.13
CA ALA A 649 16.38 26.14 -20.17
C ALA A 649 16.07 25.59 -21.59
N GLY A 650 15.95 24.26 -21.73
CA GLY A 650 15.72 23.60 -23.01
C GLY A 650 16.98 23.46 -23.87
N ALA A 651 18.16 23.73 -23.30
CA ALA A 651 19.46 23.52 -23.95
C ALA A 651 19.84 22.03 -24.01
N VAL A 652 19.27 21.21 -23.12
CA VAL A 652 19.29 19.75 -23.21
C VAL A 652 17.85 19.25 -23.23
N LYS A 653 17.46 18.58 -24.31
CA LYS A 653 16.14 17.98 -24.45
C LYS A 653 16.21 16.48 -24.11
N PRO A 654 15.11 15.86 -23.65
CA PRO A 654 15.06 14.43 -23.38
C PRO A 654 15.53 13.57 -24.57
N GLU A 655 15.25 14.02 -25.80
CA GLU A 655 15.62 13.34 -27.03
C GLU A 655 17.14 13.29 -27.25
N ASP A 656 17.87 14.29 -26.74
CA ASP A 656 19.34 14.35 -26.80
C ASP A 656 20.00 13.28 -25.91
N LEU A 657 19.22 12.61 -25.04
CA LEU A 657 19.67 11.51 -24.17
C LEU A 657 19.36 10.11 -24.76
N SER A 658 19.06 10.07 -26.06
CA SER A 658 18.98 8.84 -26.84
C SER A 658 20.37 8.23 -27.01
N VAL A 659 20.45 6.90 -26.99
CA VAL A 659 21.73 6.16 -27.09
C VAL A 659 21.60 5.03 -28.10
N GLY A 660 22.70 4.64 -28.73
CA GLY A 660 22.70 3.53 -29.68
C GLY A 660 24.04 2.81 -29.71
N ALA A 661 24.00 1.50 -29.87
CA ALA A 661 25.17 0.65 -29.98
C ALA A 661 24.90 -0.53 -30.93
N ARG A 662 25.96 -1.19 -31.37
CA ARG A 662 25.89 -2.33 -32.30
C ARG A 662 26.28 -3.60 -31.56
N ALA A 663 25.34 -4.53 -31.43
CA ALA A 663 25.59 -5.85 -30.85
C ALA A 663 25.84 -6.87 -31.97
N ASP A 664 26.31 -8.05 -31.58
CA ASP A 664 26.49 -9.18 -32.50
C ASP A 664 25.18 -9.62 -33.16
N ASP A 665 24.03 -9.39 -32.50
CA ASP A 665 22.69 -9.80 -32.96
C ASP A 665 21.84 -8.66 -33.56
N GLY A 666 22.40 -7.45 -33.72
CA GLY A 666 21.73 -6.33 -34.39
C GLY A 666 22.13 -4.95 -33.88
N VAL A 667 21.62 -3.89 -34.52
CA VAL A 667 21.81 -2.51 -34.06
C VAL A 667 20.68 -2.13 -33.11
N TYR A 668 21.03 -1.68 -31.92
CA TYR A 668 20.06 -1.21 -30.93
C TYR A 668 20.07 0.30 -30.83
N LEU A 669 18.90 0.90 -30.94
CA LEU A 669 18.67 2.33 -30.72
C LEU A 669 17.68 2.49 -29.58
N GLY A 670 18.11 3.16 -28.51
CA GLY A 670 17.27 3.58 -27.39
C GLY A 670 16.83 5.02 -27.60
N GLU A 671 15.68 5.21 -28.24
CA GLU A 671 15.08 6.53 -28.48
C GLU A 671 14.50 7.06 -27.17
N ALA A 672 15.08 8.15 -26.66
CA ALA A 672 14.63 8.78 -25.44
C ALA A 672 13.56 9.84 -25.73
N THR A 673 12.52 9.82 -24.91
CA THR A 673 11.53 10.90 -24.78
C THR A 673 11.41 11.20 -23.29
N GLY A 674 10.84 12.33 -22.89
CA GLY A 674 10.69 12.57 -21.47
C GLY A 674 9.82 13.74 -21.11
N THR A 675 9.45 13.75 -19.83
CA THR A 675 8.70 14.86 -19.24
C THR A 675 9.46 15.42 -18.06
N ILE A 676 9.46 16.74 -17.94
CA ILE A 676 10.05 17.44 -16.81
C ILE A 676 8.96 17.67 -15.78
N ASN A 677 9.06 16.97 -14.65
CA ASN A 677 8.28 17.27 -13.47
C ASN A 677 8.94 18.43 -12.72
N ARG A 678 8.50 19.65 -13.06
CA ARG A 678 9.00 20.90 -12.44
C ARG A 678 8.71 21.01 -10.95
N ARG A 679 7.66 20.34 -10.45
CA ARG A 679 7.30 20.41 -9.02
C ARG A 679 8.34 19.74 -8.13
N ASN A 680 8.92 18.64 -8.63
CA ASN A 680 9.86 17.82 -7.86
C ASN A 680 11.27 17.85 -8.46
N SER A 681 11.55 18.76 -9.40
CA SER A 681 12.82 18.85 -10.13
C SER A 681 13.28 17.50 -10.70
N ARG A 682 12.38 16.74 -11.35
CA ARG A 682 12.71 15.43 -11.96
C ARG A 682 12.54 15.46 -13.46
N LEU A 683 13.47 14.80 -14.14
CA LEU A 683 13.31 14.39 -15.53
C LEU A 683 12.93 12.91 -15.54
N VAL A 684 11.77 12.63 -16.11
CA VAL A 684 11.27 11.27 -16.34
C VAL A 684 11.56 10.91 -17.79
N LEU A 685 12.57 10.09 -18.02
CA LEU A 685 12.95 9.59 -19.33
C LEU A 685 12.22 8.28 -19.62
N LYS A 686 11.55 8.21 -20.76
CA LYS A 686 11.05 6.97 -21.35
C LYS A 686 11.93 6.65 -22.55
N ARG A 687 12.54 5.48 -22.55
CA ARG A 687 13.40 5.03 -23.65
C ARG A 687 12.79 3.81 -24.32
N ILE A 688 12.60 3.90 -25.64
CA ILE A 688 12.11 2.80 -26.46
C ILE A 688 13.32 2.20 -27.15
N TRP A 689 13.62 0.95 -26.81
CA TRP A 689 14.69 0.18 -27.44
C TRP A 689 14.18 -0.45 -28.72
N ARG A 690 14.87 -0.18 -29.83
CA ARG A 690 14.63 -0.79 -31.13
C ARG A 690 15.83 -1.60 -31.55
N ARG A 691 15.62 -2.84 -31.99
CA ARG A 691 16.63 -3.64 -32.69
C ARG A 691 16.32 -3.63 -34.19
N ASP A 692 17.25 -3.14 -35.00
CA ASP A 692 17.10 -3.01 -36.46
C ASP A 692 15.77 -2.33 -36.86
N GLY A 693 15.42 -1.26 -36.14
CA GLY A 693 14.20 -0.47 -36.35
C GLY A 693 12.92 -1.00 -35.67
N LYS A 694 12.93 -2.24 -35.15
CA LYS A 694 11.76 -2.86 -34.48
C LYS A 694 11.82 -2.70 -32.96
N PRO A 695 10.75 -2.26 -32.28
CA PRO A 695 10.74 -2.11 -30.84
C PRO A 695 10.89 -3.48 -30.13
N VAL A 696 11.78 -3.55 -29.15
CA VAL A 696 12.11 -4.77 -28.38
C VAL A 696 11.93 -4.61 -26.88
N SER A 697 11.96 -3.38 -26.36
CA SER A 697 11.76 -3.09 -24.94
C SER A 697 11.40 -1.61 -24.74
N GLU A 698 10.73 -1.31 -23.66
CA GLU A 698 10.49 0.05 -23.18
C GLU A 698 10.96 0.12 -21.73
N GLU A 699 11.69 1.17 -21.39
CA GLU A 699 12.15 1.44 -20.03
C GLU A 699 11.80 2.88 -19.62
N GLN A 700 11.66 3.10 -18.32
CA GLN A 700 11.48 4.41 -17.75
C GLN A 700 12.54 4.63 -16.66
N VAL A 701 13.24 5.76 -16.73
CA VAL A 701 14.30 6.16 -15.80
C VAL A 701 13.98 7.56 -15.28
N GLU A 702 14.03 7.73 -13.96
CA GLU A 702 13.96 9.05 -13.34
C GLU A 702 15.36 9.51 -12.95
N ILE A 703 15.67 10.77 -13.23
CA ILE A 703 16.84 11.47 -12.70
C ILE A 703 16.42 12.81 -12.10
N ARG A 704 17.06 13.18 -11.00
CA ARG A 704 16.90 14.49 -10.39
C ARG A 704 17.65 15.53 -11.21
N LEU A 705 16.99 16.64 -11.52
CA LEU A 705 17.58 17.81 -12.14
C LEU A 705 18.28 18.64 -11.05
N MET A 706 19.59 18.47 -10.96
CA MET A 706 20.39 19.16 -9.96
C MET A 706 20.72 20.59 -10.41
N MET A 707 20.36 21.57 -9.58
CA MET A 707 20.68 22.98 -9.85
C MET A 707 22.04 23.35 -9.27
N PRO A 708 22.86 24.18 -9.95
CA PRO A 708 24.14 24.65 -9.42
C PRO A 708 24.03 25.25 -8.01
N ILE A 709 23.04 26.11 -7.78
CA ILE A 709 22.84 26.77 -6.48
C ILE A 709 22.39 25.81 -5.37
N GLU A 710 21.59 24.79 -5.71
CA GLU A 710 21.18 23.78 -4.74
C GLU A 710 22.37 22.91 -4.31
N PHE A 711 23.25 22.54 -5.25
CA PHE A 711 24.47 21.78 -4.95
C PHE A 711 25.34 22.46 -3.89
N GLN A 712 25.50 23.78 -4.00
CA GLN A 712 26.29 24.54 -3.03
C GLN A 712 25.71 24.43 -1.61
N GLY A 713 24.39 24.59 -1.46
CA GLY A 713 23.73 24.47 -0.15
C GLY A 713 23.70 23.05 0.41
N TRP A 714 23.66 22.03 -0.45
CA TRP A 714 23.74 20.63 -0.03
C TRP A 714 25.16 20.25 0.44
N LEU A 715 26.18 20.66 -0.31
CA LEU A 715 27.58 20.42 0.03
C LEU A 715 28.00 21.15 1.31
N ASP A 716 27.57 22.40 1.48
CA ASP A 716 27.83 23.18 2.69
C ASP A 716 27.28 22.49 3.95
N ARG A 717 26.03 22.01 3.90
CA ARG A 717 25.39 21.27 5.00
C ARG A 717 26.05 19.92 5.29
N ALA A 718 26.56 19.26 4.25
CA ALA A 718 27.34 18.02 4.39
C ALA A 718 28.78 18.26 4.88
N GLY A 719 29.18 19.53 5.06
CA GLY A 719 30.49 19.91 5.59
C GLY A 719 31.60 19.91 4.53
N PHE A 720 31.27 20.27 3.30
CA PHE A 720 32.22 20.49 2.22
C PHE A 720 32.33 21.98 1.86
N ASP A 721 33.53 22.42 1.54
CA ASP A 721 33.80 23.72 0.92
C ASP A 721 33.86 23.53 -0.59
N VAL A 722 32.95 24.19 -1.32
CA VAL A 722 32.89 24.10 -2.78
C VAL A 722 34.10 24.81 -3.38
N LEU A 723 34.91 24.09 -4.15
CA LEU A 723 36.05 24.63 -4.89
C LEU A 723 35.61 25.16 -6.26
N ALA A 724 34.79 24.38 -6.97
CA ALA A 724 34.26 24.77 -8.27
C ALA A 724 32.93 24.07 -8.57
N ILE A 725 32.03 24.80 -9.23
CA ILE A 725 30.91 24.23 -10.00
C ILE A 725 31.07 24.81 -11.40
N ALA A 726 31.45 23.97 -12.35
CA ALA A 726 31.78 24.38 -13.72
C ALA A 726 31.13 23.43 -14.73
N ASP A 727 30.92 23.90 -15.95
CA ASP A 727 30.41 23.08 -17.07
C ASP A 727 31.52 22.55 -18.00
N ASN A 728 32.77 22.69 -17.57
CA ASN A 728 33.98 22.27 -18.27
C ASN A 728 34.98 21.65 -17.28
N ALA A 729 35.78 20.69 -17.74
CA ALA A 729 36.73 19.96 -16.90
C ALA A 729 37.97 20.78 -16.49
N ALA A 730 38.22 21.92 -17.15
CA ALA A 730 39.25 22.87 -16.75
C ALA A 730 38.84 23.71 -15.52
N LEU A 731 37.59 23.57 -15.06
CA LEU A 731 37.00 24.30 -13.94
C LEU A 731 37.02 25.82 -14.13
N GLU A 732 37.02 26.28 -15.38
CA GLU A 732 36.94 27.69 -15.74
C GLU A 732 35.54 28.25 -15.46
N GLU A 733 35.47 29.51 -15.04
CA GLU A 733 34.21 30.19 -14.77
C GLU A 733 33.47 30.47 -16.08
N THR A 734 32.23 30.01 -16.16
CA THR A 734 31.34 30.17 -17.31
C THR A 734 29.93 30.54 -16.85
N ASN A 735 29.02 30.74 -17.79
CA ASN A 735 27.61 30.93 -17.50
C ASN A 735 26.86 29.60 -17.19
N LEU A 736 27.57 28.48 -17.08
CA LEU A 736 27.00 27.14 -16.84
C LEU A 736 25.94 26.71 -17.87
N ASP A 737 26.14 27.11 -19.13
CA ASP A 737 25.25 26.78 -20.25
C ASP A 737 25.53 25.38 -20.82
N GLY A 738 26.66 24.76 -20.43
CA GLY A 738 27.03 23.41 -20.84
C GLY A 738 26.08 22.33 -20.29
N GLN A 739 26.05 21.19 -20.99
CA GLN A 739 25.07 20.12 -20.72
C GLN A 739 25.32 19.37 -19.40
N ARG A 740 26.54 19.42 -18.87
CA ARG A 740 26.97 18.70 -17.67
C ARG A 740 27.73 19.60 -16.74
N LEU A 741 27.74 19.24 -15.46
CA LEU A 741 28.45 19.94 -14.41
C LEU A 741 29.54 19.05 -13.81
N TRP A 742 30.69 19.66 -13.59
CA TRP A 742 31.74 19.23 -12.69
C TRP A 742 31.58 19.99 -11.38
N VAL A 743 31.34 19.24 -10.30
CA VAL A 743 31.22 19.78 -8.95
C VAL A 743 32.39 19.25 -8.14
N VAL A 744 33.27 20.15 -7.72
CA VAL A 744 34.49 19.83 -6.99
C VAL A 744 34.40 20.50 -5.63
N ALA A 745 34.54 19.73 -4.56
CA ALA A 745 34.45 20.23 -3.20
C ALA A 745 35.47 19.55 -2.29
N ARG A 746 35.84 20.23 -1.20
CA ARG A 746 36.83 19.79 -0.23
C ARG A 746 36.17 19.55 1.13
N ARG A 747 36.44 18.40 1.75
CA ARG A 747 35.90 18.10 3.08
C ARG A 747 36.54 19.03 4.12
N ARG A 748 35.72 19.74 4.88
CA ARG A 748 36.23 20.61 5.96
C ARG A 748 37.04 19.81 6.97
N SER A 749 38.18 20.37 7.37
CA SER A 749 38.85 19.95 8.59
C SER A 749 37.95 20.26 9.78
N SER A 750 37.75 19.32 10.68
CA SER A 750 36.94 19.52 11.87
C SER A 750 37.61 20.52 12.84
N GLN A 751 37.46 21.82 12.58
CA GLN A 751 37.59 22.92 13.55
C GLN A 751 36.77 24.14 13.11
N ARG A 752 35.61 24.33 13.74
CA ARG A 752 35.36 25.48 14.62
C ARG A 752 34.31 25.13 15.65
#